data_AF-A0A946DPC0-F1
#
_entry.id   AF-A0A946DPC0-F1
#
_cell.length_a   1.000
_cell.length_b   1.000
_cell.length_c   1.000
_cell.angle_alpha   90.00
_cell.angle_beta   90.00
_cell.angle_gamma   90.00
#
_symmetry.space_group_name_H-M   'P 1'
#
loop_
_entity.id
_entity.type
_entity.pdbx_description
1 polymer ?
#
loop_
_entity_poly.entity_id
_entity_poly.type
_entity_poly.pdbx_seq_one_letter_code
_entity_poly.pdbx_strand_id
1 'polypeptide(L)'
;MQIIRLAAICFVVVWNSVAVAAEPIKVVIWDEQQPAQKKQYPNFLGNYIGKYLQSQEGLRVRAVSISDPKKGLSDEVLDNCDVLIWWGHVRNGDISEAEAKPVIDRLKAGKLSLLALHSAHWATPFVAAMQERAATDALAKLPEAERKTAKVQFLGEILRRPPRRDAPLTPSAIYEKQADGTTLIKITRPNCCFPAYKNHGEPSEMRTLSPDHPIAAGIPKTFTLAHTEMYDEAFHVPKPDEVVFEEHWKEGHHFRSGMVWNVGKGRVFYFRPGHETHAVFVEKLPMKIVENAVRWLGTKKQPLPELKVGKPISLFDGKTLDGWTKQDGSPVTDGWTVADGTIHQESRGGNIFYEQQVGDFELSFEWKIEKGGNNGLKYRVRKYDGRTLGCEYQLLGETGRSLNKGSCGSLYALYEPNEKKKLNPNGEWNTAKIVAHGPTIEHWMNGEQIVTADLASEEWRKRLSQSKFSPYKDFARNTQGRIMLTDHGSKVWYRNLALTPLPTTEIPPLAPVPPIVVVSLSDEQAEEFKLDPAFYKKCTVVEDVLIATSDHVSDDAIREAAYQFRTIMQSINPSIAGRIRERKVLCVLIGHDELTSDLPQFASDKTGKELAFYNWRQRGFLTHKNGRPTVVFAEEDVLEYEGGMRIESILIHEFGHVIHGAGFDRKLQDRLTETFQRARLKGIWMDGRAAQRYRRIKSETPVSLFDALVKSFSDQPPALLKACLDGGDILVNGKPTNSTVKVTGKDKVLIVFGGEKECYAHKNRAEYWAEGVQCWYNTNRTMDHDHNHIHTRKQLKAYDPHLAKMCEDVLGNSRWRFVSPRQRAGKEHLKDFDPAKSPKVIDPDFIETAAYDYYDKYWKTYWQRLAAKHAKALGTP
;
A
#
# COMPACT_ATOMS: atom_id res chain seq x y z
N MET A 1 40.31 41.28 -14.91
CA MET A 1 40.45 41.61 -13.47
C MET A 1 39.38 42.62 -13.10
N GLN A 2 38.21 42.17 -12.66
CA GLN A 2 37.27 42.89 -11.77
C GLN A 2 36.04 42.00 -11.56
N ILE A 3 35.77 41.71 -10.28
CA ILE A 3 34.73 40.83 -9.76
C ILE A 3 33.48 41.69 -9.53
N ILE A 4 32.35 41.34 -10.14
CA ILE A 4 31.04 41.95 -9.82
C ILE A 4 30.32 41.00 -8.85
N ARG A 5 30.15 41.46 -7.60
CA ARG A 5 29.31 40.83 -6.58
C ARG A 5 27.86 41.25 -6.82
N LEU A 6 26.95 40.30 -7.07
CA LEU A 6 25.51 40.52 -6.92
C LEU A 6 25.13 40.37 -5.44
N ALA A 7 24.61 41.44 -4.86
CA ALA A 7 24.02 41.44 -3.53
C ALA A 7 22.56 40.95 -3.62
N ALA A 8 22.21 39.96 -2.80
CA ALA A 8 20.85 39.52 -2.58
C ALA A 8 20.09 40.56 -1.75
N ILE A 9 19.01 41.12 -2.31
CA ILE A 9 18.11 42.03 -1.61
C ILE A 9 17.08 41.18 -0.85
N CYS A 10 17.21 41.11 0.47
CA CYS A 10 16.16 40.60 1.36
C CYS A 10 15.03 41.64 1.46
N PHE A 11 13.85 41.32 0.91
CA PHE A 11 12.63 42.06 1.19
C PHE A 11 12.17 41.76 2.63
N VAL A 12 12.38 42.72 3.53
CA VAL A 12 11.70 42.76 4.83
C VAL A 12 10.34 43.42 4.61
N VAL A 13 9.28 42.61 4.56
CA VAL A 13 7.89 43.12 4.57
C VAL A 13 7.54 43.45 6.02
N VAL A 14 7.52 44.75 6.34
CA VAL A 14 7.03 45.25 7.63
C VAL A 14 5.49 45.31 7.57
N TRP A 15 4.82 44.38 8.23
CA TRP A 15 3.38 44.45 8.45
C TRP A 15 3.11 45.47 9.57
N ASN A 16 2.55 46.63 9.22
CA ASN A 16 1.87 47.48 10.19
C ASN A 16 0.50 46.85 10.50
N SER A 17 0.44 46.06 11.57
CA SER A 17 -0.80 45.56 12.14
C SER A 17 -1.43 46.63 13.03
N VAL A 18 -2.55 47.19 12.59
CA VAL A 18 -3.49 47.85 13.50
C VAL A 18 -4.01 46.76 14.44
N ALA A 19 -3.58 46.78 15.70
CA ALA A 19 -4.00 45.83 16.71
C ALA A 19 -5.48 46.05 17.05
N VAL A 20 -6.36 45.29 16.40
CA VAL A 20 -7.74 45.12 16.89
C VAL A 20 -7.62 44.37 18.21
N ALA A 21 -8.00 45.00 19.33
CA ALA A 21 -8.01 44.34 20.63
C ALA A 21 -8.88 43.08 20.55
N ALA A 22 -8.32 41.93 20.92
CA ALA A 22 -9.03 40.66 20.87
C ALA A 22 -10.27 40.70 21.78
N GLU A 23 -11.41 40.18 21.33
CA GLU A 23 -12.60 40.07 22.18
C GLU A 23 -12.27 39.24 23.44
N PRO A 24 -12.74 39.64 24.63
CA PRO A 24 -12.48 38.90 25.85
C PRO A 24 -13.19 37.54 25.85
N ILE A 25 -12.55 36.53 26.43
CA ILE A 25 -13.15 35.20 26.65
C ILE A 25 -14.32 35.36 27.61
N LYS A 26 -15.52 34.94 27.18
CA LYS A 26 -16.73 35.01 27.99
C LYS A 26 -16.84 33.77 28.87
N VAL A 27 -16.78 33.97 30.18
CA VAL A 27 -16.79 32.91 31.19
C VAL A 27 -18.09 32.97 31.96
N VAL A 28 -18.81 31.86 32.04
CA VAL A 28 -19.94 31.69 32.95
C VAL A 28 -19.52 30.78 34.08
N ILE A 29 -19.76 31.19 35.33
CA ILE A 29 -19.49 30.36 36.51
C ILE A 29 -20.83 29.96 37.10
N TRP A 30 -21.12 28.67 37.04
CA TRP A 30 -22.29 28.07 37.63
C TRP A 30 -21.92 27.48 38.99
N ASP A 31 -22.59 27.95 40.05
CA ASP A 31 -22.41 27.50 41.42
C ASP A 31 -23.75 27.10 42.04
N GLU A 32 -23.78 25.94 42.69
CA GLU A 32 -24.91 25.47 43.48
C GLU A 32 -25.22 26.34 44.71
N GLN A 33 -24.23 27.07 45.22
CA GLN A 33 -24.31 27.97 46.39
C GLN A 33 -24.72 27.30 47.70
N GLN A 34 -23.96 26.28 48.11
CA GLN A 34 -24.18 25.60 49.38
C GLN A 34 -23.82 26.48 50.59
N PRO A 35 -24.62 26.51 51.67
CA PRO A 35 -24.31 27.31 52.87
C PRO A 35 -22.94 27.00 53.50
N ALA A 36 -22.49 25.74 53.39
CA ALA A 36 -21.20 25.29 53.92
C ALA A 36 -19.99 26.02 53.29
N GLN A 37 -20.11 26.49 52.04
CA GLN A 37 -19.05 27.27 51.38
C GLN A 37 -18.72 28.56 52.13
N LYS A 38 -19.69 29.15 52.84
CA LYS A 38 -19.51 30.41 53.58
C LYS A 38 -18.50 30.32 54.72
N LYS A 39 -18.12 29.09 55.12
CA LYS A 39 -17.05 28.87 56.11
C LYS A 39 -15.68 29.32 55.60
N GLN A 40 -15.42 29.19 54.30
CA GLN A 40 -14.14 29.52 53.68
C GLN A 40 -14.23 30.68 52.67
N TYR A 41 -15.39 30.87 52.06
CA TYR A 41 -15.59 31.85 50.98
C TYR A 41 -16.64 32.90 51.40
N PRO A 42 -16.28 34.19 51.51
CA PRO A 42 -17.18 35.24 52.00
C PRO A 42 -18.49 35.38 51.23
N ASN A 43 -18.48 35.05 49.93
CA ASN A 43 -19.65 35.15 49.05
C ASN A 43 -19.74 33.94 48.13
N PHE A 44 -19.74 32.71 48.66
CA PHE A 44 -19.75 31.46 47.88
C PHE A 44 -18.48 31.23 47.02
N LEU A 45 -18.21 29.98 46.71
CA LEU A 45 -16.97 29.55 46.06
C LEU A 45 -16.90 30.08 44.62
N GLY A 46 -17.99 29.97 43.86
CA GLY A 46 -18.08 30.39 42.48
C GLY A 46 -17.91 31.90 42.32
N ASN A 47 -18.46 32.72 43.21
CA ASN A 47 -18.24 34.17 43.11
C ASN A 47 -16.82 34.56 43.52
N TYR A 48 -16.17 33.80 44.41
CA TYR A 48 -14.76 34.01 44.74
C TYR A 48 -13.86 33.78 43.52
N ILE A 49 -14.04 32.65 42.82
CA ILE A 49 -13.38 32.38 41.54
C ILE A 49 -13.73 33.46 40.52
N GLY A 50 -15.01 33.83 40.42
CA GLY A 50 -15.48 34.84 39.47
C GLY A 50 -14.86 36.20 39.67
N LYS A 51 -14.70 36.64 40.92
CA LYS A 51 -14.03 37.89 41.25
C LYS A 51 -12.55 37.87 40.84
N TYR A 52 -11.85 36.75 41.07
CA TYR A 52 -10.47 36.60 40.62
C TYR A 52 -10.36 36.61 39.09
N LEU A 53 -11.18 35.83 38.38
CA LEU A 53 -11.12 35.77 36.92
C LEU A 53 -11.52 37.10 36.28
N GLN A 54 -12.48 37.81 36.85
CA GLN A 54 -12.91 39.12 36.36
C GLN A 54 -11.83 40.20 36.49
N SER A 55 -10.87 40.03 37.41
CA SER A 55 -9.72 40.94 37.54
C SER A 55 -8.58 40.62 36.57
N GLN A 56 -8.65 39.50 35.84
CA GLN A 56 -7.65 39.14 34.84
C GLN A 56 -7.96 39.77 33.48
N GLU A 57 -6.91 40.23 32.80
CA GLU A 57 -7.04 40.81 31.46
C GLU A 57 -7.57 39.78 30.44
N GLY A 58 -8.45 40.26 29.56
CA GLY A 58 -9.02 39.47 28.47
C GLY A 58 -10.12 38.49 28.87
N LEU A 59 -10.63 38.56 30.11
CA LEU A 59 -11.75 37.73 30.58
C LEU A 59 -12.98 38.60 30.92
N ARG A 60 -14.16 38.12 30.51
CA ARG A 60 -15.45 38.68 30.91
C ARG A 60 -16.24 37.62 31.65
N VAL A 61 -16.59 37.85 32.91
CA VAL A 61 -17.15 36.81 33.78
C VAL A 61 -18.60 37.13 34.17
N ARG A 62 -19.46 36.11 34.12
CA ARG A 62 -20.83 36.14 34.65
C ARG A 62 -21.02 34.98 35.63
N ALA A 63 -21.34 35.28 36.88
CA ALA A 63 -21.73 34.25 37.85
C ALA A 63 -23.24 33.98 37.76
N VAL A 64 -23.63 32.71 37.84
CA VAL A 64 -25.02 32.25 37.87
C VAL A 64 -25.16 31.12 38.89
N SER A 65 -26.38 30.84 39.32
CA SER A 65 -26.68 29.81 40.30
C SER A 65 -27.94 29.02 39.97
N ILE A 66 -28.11 27.92 40.70
CA ILE A 66 -29.32 27.10 40.63
C ILE A 66 -30.61 27.86 40.99
N SER A 67 -30.51 28.95 41.74
CA SER A 67 -31.66 29.77 42.17
C SER A 67 -32.08 30.82 41.13
N ASP A 68 -31.25 31.05 40.11
CA ASP A 68 -31.57 32.01 39.04
C ASP A 68 -32.68 31.49 38.12
N PRO A 69 -33.35 32.36 37.34
CA PRO A 69 -34.30 31.92 36.32
C PRO A 69 -33.71 30.86 35.39
N LYS A 70 -34.49 29.81 35.10
CA LYS A 70 -34.03 28.61 34.37
C LYS A 70 -32.74 27.99 34.97
N LYS A 71 -32.56 28.11 36.29
CA LYS A 71 -31.41 27.60 37.06
C LYS A 71 -30.06 28.11 36.52
N GLY A 72 -30.05 29.32 35.94
CA GLY A 72 -28.85 29.92 35.35
C GLY A 72 -28.46 29.41 33.96
N LEU A 73 -29.28 28.57 33.31
CA LEU A 73 -28.97 27.89 32.04
C LEU A 73 -29.84 28.36 30.87
N SER A 74 -30.24 29.65 30.85
CA SER A 74 -30.96 30.21 29.71
C SER A 74 -30.10 30.25 28.43
N ASP A 75 -30.71 30.21 27.26
CA ASP A 75 -29.98 30.34 25.98
C ASP A 75 -29.16 31.64 25.89
N GLU A 76 -29.67 32.75 26.44
CA GLU A 76 -28.93 34.02 26.52
C GLU A 76 -27.59 33.88 27.25
N VAL A 77 -27.60 33.16 28.38
CA VAL A 77 -26.39 32.87 29.16
C VAL A 77 -25.45 31.97 28.37
N LEU A 78 -25.97 30.89 27.80
CA LEU A 78 -25.17 29.87 27.12
C LEU A 78 -24.61 30.33 25.76
N ASP A 79 -25.34 31.17 25.02
CA ASP A 79 -24.86 31.76 23.75
C ASP A 79 -23.82 32.87 23.96
N ASN A 80 -23.74 33.41 25.18
CA ASN A 80 -22.70 34.36 25.58
C ASN A 80 -21.66 33.73 26.50
N CYS A 81 -21.40 32.43 26.34
CA CYS A 81 -20.46 31.66 27.14
C CYS A 81 -19.48 30.91 26.24
N ASP A 82 -18.20 31.30 26.26
CA ASP A 82 -17.13 30.53 25.64
C ASP A 82 -16.65 29.40 26.58
N VAL A 83 -16.61 29.67 27.90
CA VAL A 83 -16.21 28.68 28.93
C VAL A 83 -17.22 28.65 30.07
N LEU A 84 -17.84 27.50 30.28
CA LEU A 84 -18.71 27.26 31.43
C LEU A 84 -17.90 26.56 32.53
N ILE A 85 -17.70 27.24 33.66
CA ILE A 85 -17.17 26.64 34.88
C ILE A 85 -18.34 26.11 35.69
N TRP A 86 -18.23 24.89 36.19
CA TRP A 86 -19.26 24.24 36.96
C TRP A 86 -18.72 23.75 38.30
N TRP A 87 -19.33 24.23 39.38
CA TRP A 87 -19.18 23.66 40.71
C TRP A 87 -20.55 23.24 41.25
N GLY A 88 -20.66 22.01 41.75
CA GLY A 88 -21.87 21.48 42.37
C GLY A 88 -21.62 20.17 43.09
N HIS A 89 -22.34 19.93 44.18
CA HIS A 89 -22.11 18.85 45.14
C HIS A 89 -23.40 18.06 45.44
N VAL A 90 -24.30 18.58 46.29
CA VAL A 90 -25.42 17.78 46.85
C VAL A 90 -26.68 17.84 46.00
N ARG A 91 -26.86 18.90 45.21
CA ARG A 91 -27.99 19.13 44.29
C ARG A 91 -27.62 18.89 42.83
N ASN A 92 -26.59 18.08 42.57
CA ASN A 92 -26.23 17.66 41.22
C ASN A 92 -27.41 16.99 40.47
N GLY A 93 -28.36 16.40 41.20
CA GLY A 93 -29.58 15.81 40.65
C GLY A 93 -30.70 16.78 40.29
N ASP A 94 -30.63 18.03 40.75
CA ASP A 94 -31.68 19.02 40.50
C ASP A 94 -31.63 19.57 39.07
N ILE A 95 -30.51 19.39 38.36
CA ILE A 95 -30.42 19.64 36.92
C ILE A 95 -30.75 18.36 36.17
N SER A 96 -31.88 18.35 35.47
CA SER A 96 -32.30 17.21 34.65
C SER A 96 -31.44 17.07 33.38
N GLU A 97 -31.44 15.88 32.77
CA GLU A 97 -30.74 15.66 31.49
C GLU A 97 -31.28 16.59 30.38
N ALA A 98 -32.58 16.91 30.40
CA ALA A 98 -33.20 17.85 29.47
C ALA A 98 -32.68 19.29 29.66
N GLU A 99 -32.45 19.72 30.90
CA GLU A 99 -31.87 21.04 31.21
C GLU A 99 -30.37 21.11 30.92
N ALA A 100 -29.64 19.99 31.01
CA ALA A 100 -28.24 19.91 30.63
C ALA A 100 -28.03 19.86 29.11
N LYS A 101 -29.00 19.36 28.34
CA LYS A 101 -28.89 19.16 26.90
C LYS A 101 -28.42 20.40 26.11
N PRO A 102 -28.93 21.62 26.34
CA PRO A 102 -28.46 22.83 25.65
C PRO A 102 -26.97 23.14 25.86
N VAL A 103 -26.41 22.76 27.02
CA VAL A 103 -24.97 22.86 27.31
C VAL A 103 -24.21 21.87 26.44
N ILE A 104 -24.67 20.62 26.39
CA ILE A 104 -24.04 19.54 25.61
C ILE A 104 -24.08 19.81 24.11
N ASP A 105 -25.19 20.32 23.58
CA ASP A 105 -25.31 20.65 22.16
C ASP A 105 -24.31 21.72 21.74
N ARG A 106 -24.11 22.75 22.58
CA ARG A 106 -23.12 23.81 22.34
C ARG A 106 -21.69 23.33 22.53
N LEU A 107 -21.45 22.45 23.51
CA LEU A 107 -20.17 21.77 23.69
C LEU A 107 -19.80 20.97 22.44
N LYS A 108 -20.70 20.11 21.96
CA LYS A 108 -20.49 19.32 20.73
C LYS A 108 -20.29 20.18 19.49
N ALA A 109 -20.96 21.33 19.41
CA ALA A 109 -20.79 22.29 18.34
C ALA A 109 -19.50 23.12 18.43
N GLY A 110 -18.77 23.06 19.56
CA GLY A 110 -17.57 23.87 19.80
C GLY A 110 -17.89 25.34 20.08
N LYS A 111 -19.13 25.64 20.46
CA LYS A 111 -19.56 27.01 20.82
C LYS A 111 -19.23 27.36 22.27
N LEU A 112 -19.11 26.35 23.13
CA LEU A 112 -18.65 26.50 24.51
C LEU A 112 -17.76 25.31 24.90
N SER A 113 -16.94 25.50 25.93
CA SER A 113 -16.14 24.48 26.60
C SER A 113 -16.55 24.36 28.07
N LEU A 114 -16.29 23.21 28.70
CA LEU A 114 -16.70 22.92 30.08
C LEU A 114 -15.49 22.74 31.00
N LEU A 115 -15.48 23.45 32.14
CA LEU A 115 -14.58 23.21 33.27
C LEU A 115 -15.38 22.67 34.45
N ALA A 116 -15.25 21.37 34.75
CA ALA A 116 -15.91 20.75 35.89
C ALA A 116 -14.96 20.73 37.10
N LEU A 117 -15.41 21.29 38.23
CA LEU A 117 -14.63 21.40 39.45
C LEU A 117 -15.11 20.41 40.51
N HIS A 118 -14.17 19.63 41.05
CA HIS A 118 -14.36 18.82 42.25
C HIS A 118 -15.59 17.88 42.17
N SER A 119 -16.58 18.07 43.04
CA SER A 119 -17.80 17.27 43.12
C SER A 119 -18.71 17.39 41.88
N ALA A 120 -18.38 18.29 40.95
CA ALA A 120 -18.99 18.35 39.63
C ALA A 120 -18.73 17.09 38.78
N HIS A 121 -17.90 16.14 39.24
CA HIS A 121 -17.83 14.80 38.65
C HIS A 121 -19.22 14.12 38.55
N TRP A 122 -20.19 14.51 39.40
CA TRP A 122 -21.59 14.05 39.31
C TRP A 122 -22.58 15.08 38.77
N ALA A 123 -22.12 16.26 38.36
CA ALA A 123 -22.97 17.25 37.72
C ALA A 123 -23.54 16.65 36.42
N THR A 124 -24.85 16.82 36.21
CA THR A 124 -25.53 16.26 35.03
C THR A 124 -24.86 16.66 33.70
N PRO A 125 -24.39 17.90 33.48
CA PRO A 125 -23.65 18.25 32.26
C PRO A 125 -22.31 17.52 32.11
N PHE A 126 -21.57 17.27 33.20
CA PHE A 126 -20.33 16.51 33.11
C PHE A 126 -20.60 15.05 32.77
N VAL A 127 -21.56 14.42 33.45
CA VAL A 127 -21.95 13.03 33.18
C VAL A 127 -22.46 12.87 31.74
N ALA A 128 -23.26 13.80 31.24
CA ALA A 128 -23.75 13.78 29.86
C ALA A 128 -22.60 13.98 28.84
N ALA A 129 -21.63 14.86 29.12
CA ALA A 129 -20.43 14.99 28.28
C ALA A 129 -19.61 13.70 28.23
N MET A 130 -19.47 13.00 29.36
CA MET A 130 -18.79 11.70 29.41
C MET A 130 -19.56 10.60 28.67
N GLN A 131 -20.90 10.65 28.64
CA GLN A 131 -21.71 9.75 27.81
C GLN A 131 -21.43 9.99 26.32
N GLU A 132 -21.45 11.25 25.87
CA GLU A 132 -21.15 11.61 24.47
C GLU A 132 -19.74 11.16 24.05
N ARG A 133 -18.77 11.31 24.95
CA ARG A 133 -17.42 10.78 24.74
C ARG A 133 -17.41 9.25 24.62
N ALA A 134 -18.08 8.55 25.54
CA ALA A 134 -18.17 7.09 25.51
C ALA A 134 -18.79 6.56 24.21
N ALA A 135 -19.85 7.22 23.71
CA ALA A 135 -20.48 6.89 22.44
C ALA A 135 -19.50 7.07 21.27
N THR A 136 -18.77 8.19 21.25
CA THR A 136 -17.76 8.50 20.23
C THR A 136 -16.65 7.45 20.21
N ASP A 137 -16.10 7.12 21.38
CA ASP A 137 -15.04 6.12 21.52
C ASP A 137 -15.51 4.72 21.09
N ALA A 138 -16.76 4.36 21.38
CA ALA A 138 -17.33 3.08 20.97
C ALA A 138 -17.56 3.00 19.46
N LEU A 139 -18.12 4.07 18.86
CA LEU A 139 -18.32 4.16 17.41
C LEU A 139 -16.98 4.10 16.64
N ALA A 140 -15.92 4.72 17.18
CA ALA A 140 -14.60 4.73 16.55
C ALA A 140 -14.01 3.32 16.36
N LYS A 141 -14.43 2.34 17.16
CA LYS A 141 -13.97 0.94 17.04
C LYS A 141 -14.59 0.18 15.86
N LEU A 142 -15.68 0.69 15.28
CA LEU A 142 -16.30 0.09 14.11
C LEU A 142 -15.65 0.56 12.79
N PRO A 143 -15.69 -0.25 11.72
CA PRO A 143 -15.35 0.19 10.37
C PRO A 143 -16.24 1.37 9.93
N GLU A 144 -15.69 2.31 9.17
CA GLU A 144 -16.37 3.56 8.77
C GLU A 144 -17.73 3.34 8.07
N ALA A 145 -17.84 2.28 7.26
CA ALA A 145 -19.09 1.91 6.59
C ALA A 145 -20.20 1.52 7.57
N GLU A 146 -19.85 0.90 8.70
CA GLU A 146 -20.79 0.44 9.73
C GLU A 146 -21.17 1.56 10.71
N ARG A 147 -20.28 2.54 10.94
CA ARG A 147 -20.52 3.65 11.87
C ARG A 147 -21.79 4.43 11.53
N LYS A 148 -22.09 4.60 10.23
CA LYS A 148 -23.22 5.40 9.74
C LYS A 148 -24.59 4.79 10.08
N THR A 149 -24.64 3.47 10.23
CA THR A 149 -25.88 2.74 10.48
C THR A 149 -25.93 2.13 11.88
N ALA A 150 -24.83 2.20 12.64
CA ALA A 150 -24.77 1.75 14.02
C ALA A 150 -25.68 2.59 14.93
N LYS A 151 -26.30 1.93 15.91
CA LYS A 151 -27.16 2.56 16.92
C LYS A 151 -26.50 2.47 18.28
N VAL A 152 -26.46 3.56 19.03
CA VAL A 152 -25.93 3.59 20.41
C VAL A 152 -27.10 3.56 21.39
N GLN A 153 -27.03 2.66 22.37
CA GLN A 153 -27.98 2.54 23.46
C GLN A 153 -27.23 2.58 24.80
N PHE A 154 -27.57 3.53 25.67
CA PHE A 154 -27.06 3.55 27.04
C PHE A 154 -27.92 2.67 27.95
N LEU A 155 -27.26 1.87 28.80
CA LEU A 155 -27.91 0.97 29.73
C LEU A 155 -28.04 1.61 31.12
N GLY A 156 -29.21 1.44 31.75
CA GLY A 156 -29.50 1.93 33.10
C GLY A 156 -29.71 3.44 33.20
N GLU A 157 -29.78 3.93 34.43
CA GLU A 157 -29.93 5.35 34.79
C GLU A 157 -28.60 5.96 35.25
N ILE A 158 -28.55 7.28 35.42
CA ILE A 158 -27.39 7.95 36.02
C ILE A 158 -27.29 7.56 37.50
N LEU A 159 -26.21 6.87 37.86
CA LEU A 159 -25.93 6.48 39.25
C LEU A 159 -25.12 7.58 39.95
N ARG A 160 -25.67 8.13 41.04
CA ARG A 160 -24.96 9.06 41.94
C ARG A 160 -24.61 8.37 43.26
N ARG A 161 -23.83 7.30 43.16
CA ARG A 161 -23.30 6.56 44.32
C ARG A 161 -21.91 6.01 44.03
N PRO A 162 -20.99 5.98 45.02
CA PRO A 162 -19.66 5.45 44.79
C PRO A 162 -19.71 4.00 44.31
N PRO A 163 -18.92 3.61 43.29
CA PRO A 163 -18.76 2.21 42.91
C PRO A 163 -18.05 1.41 44.01
N ARG A 164 -18.24 0.08 44.01
CA ARG A 164 -17.38 -0.80 44.83
C ARG A 164 -15.96 -0.79 44.24
N ARG A 165 -14.92 -0.99 45.07
CA ARG A 165 -13.52 -1.05 44.62
C ARG A 165 -13.25 -2.12 43.55
N ASP A 166 -14.02 -3.21 43.58
CA ASP A 166 -13.95 -4.34 42.65
C ASP A 166 -14.94 -4.24 41.47
N ALA A 167 -15.70 -3.15 41.36
CA ALA A 167 -16.66 -2.98 40.28
C ALA A 167 -15.96 -2.83 38.92
N PRO A 168 -16.50 -3.42 37.83
CA PRO A 168 -15.98 -3.15 36.49
C PRO A 168 -16.02 -1.66 36.15
N LEU A 169 -14.95 -1.17 35.52
CA LEU A 169 -14.88 0.23 35.08
C LEU A 169 -16.03 0.55 34.13
N THR A 170 -16.63 1.72 34.34
CA THR A 170 -17.62 2.28 33.43
C THR A 170 -17.09 3.60 32.85
N PRO A 171 -17.38 3.89 31.57
CA PRO A 171 -18.28 3.17 30.68
C PRO A 171 -17.63 1.92 30.05
N SER A 172 -18.46 0.95 29.69
CA SER A 172 -18.07 -0.26 28.94
C SER A 172 -19.07 -0.51 27.81
N ALA A 173 -18.61 -1.05 26.67
CA ALA A 173 -19.44 -1.20 25.47
C ALA A 173 -19.45 -2.64 24.95
N ILE A 174 -20.65 -3.13 24.60
CA ILE A 174 -20.91 -4.42 23.96
C ILE A 174 -21.50 -4.15 22.57
N TYR A 175 -21.07 -4.93 21.57
CA TYR A 175 -21.46 -4.77 20.17
C TYR A 175 -22.29 -5.96 19.72
N GLU A 176 -23.51 -5.70 19.26
CA GLU A 176 -24.46 -6.73 18.83
C GLU A 176 -24.88 -6.49 17.38
N LYS A 177 -24.62 -7.47 16.49
CA LYS A 177 -25.12 -7.44 15.12
C LYS A 177 -26.62 -7.74 15.10
N GLN A 178 -27.37 -6.86 14.47
CA GLN A 178 -28.82 -6.98 14.29
C GLN A 178 -29.12 -7.71 12.98
N ALA A 179 -30.34 -8.26 12.87
CA ALA A 179 -30.79 -9.02 11.69
C ALA A 179 -30.81 -8.18 10.40
N ASP A 180 -30.98 -6.86 10.51
CA ASP A 180 -30.93 -5.90 9.41
C ASP A 180 -29.49 -5.51 8.99
N GLY A 181 -28.47 -6.15 9.58
CA GLY A 181 -27.05 -5.90 9.34
C GLY A 181 -26.47 -4.72 10.12
N THR A 182 -27.30 -3.94 10.83
CA THR A 182 -26.83 -2.83 11.66
C THR A 182 -26.14 -3.34 12.94
N THR A 183 -25.27 -2.50 13.53
CA THR A 183 -24.62 -2.81 14.81
C THR A 183 -25.26 -2.00 15.92
N LEU A 184 -25.83 -2.67 16.92
CA LEU A 184 -26.28 -2.04 18.17
C LEU A 184 -25.12 -2.04 19.17
N ILE A 185 -24.76 -0.86 19.64
CA ILE A 185 -23.72 -0.65 20.65
C ILE A 185 -24.42 -0.36 21.98
N LYS A 186 -24.35 -1.32 22.90
CA LYS A 186 -24.90 -1.18 24.26
C LYS A 186 -23.79 -0.70 25.19
N ILE A 187 -23.94 0.48 25.76
CA ILE A 187 -22.94 1.13 26.61
C ILE A 187 -23.45 1.22 28.05
N THR A 188 -22.71 0.64 28.99
CA THR A 188 -22.92 0.90 30.43
C THR A 188 -22.58 2.36 30.71
N ARG A 189 -23.51 3.12 31.28
CA ARG A 189 -23.31 4.56 31.54
C ARG A 189 -22.05 4.79 32.40
N PRO A 190 -21.27 5.85 32.12
CA PRO A 190 -20.16 6.24 32.99
C PRO A 190 -20.71 6.63 34.36
N ASN A 191 -20.19 6.04 35.45
CA ASN A 191 -20.61 6.41 36.81
C ASN A 191 -20.09 7.82 37.16
N CYS A 192 -18.94 8.20 36.59
CA CYS A 192 -18.25 9.45 36.87
C CYS A 192 -18.00 9.62 38.38
N CYS A 193 -17.60 8.52 39.03
CA CYS A 193 -17.23 8.49 40.43
C CYS A 193 -16.15 7.45 40.67
N PHE A 194 -15.63 7.44 41.88
CA PHE A 194 -14.51 6.69 42.36
C PHE A 194 -14.91 5.99 43.67
N PRO A 195 -14.26 4.88 44.04
CA PRO A 195 -14.75 3.99 45.09
C PRO A 195 -14.61 4.53 46.52
N ALA A 196 -13.75 5.53 46.76
CA ALA A 196 -13.53 6.06 48.11
C ALA A 196 -13.15 7.55 48.11
N TYR A 197 -13.55 8.23 49.20
CA TYR A 197 -13.12 9.58 49.53
C TYR A 197 -12.89 9.72 51.04
N LYS A 198 -12.08 10.70 51.44
CA LYS A 198 -11.87 11.09 52.85
C LYS A 198 -11.79 12.61 52.98
N ASN A 199 -12.66 13.19 53.80
CA ASN A 199 -12.75 14.63 53.99
C ASN A 199 -12.18 15.11 55.34
N HIS A 200 -10.94 14.74 55.64
CA HIS A 200 -10.24 15.17 56.86
C HIS A 200 -9.30 16.36 56.64
N GLY A 201 -9.20 16.87 55.40
CA GLY A 201 -8.34 18.00 55.07
C GLY A 201 -6.86 17.67 55.10
N GLU A 202 -6.50 16.41 54.83
CA GLU A 202 -5.11 15.97 54.72
C GLU A 202 -4.43 16.63 53.50
N PRO A 203 -3.13 16.95 53.60
CA PRO A 203 -2.41 17.54 52.47
C PRO A 203 -2.22 16.52 51.35
N SER A 204 -2.36 16.99 50.10
CA SER A 204 -2.03 16.21 48.90
C SER A 204 -0.75 16.72 48.23
N GLU A 205 0.01 15.82 47.61
CA GLU A 205 1.08 16.18 46.68
C GLU A 205 0.50 16.20 45.26
N MET A 206 0.42 17.40 44.67
CA MET A 206 0.07 17.61 43.26
C MET A 206 1.31 17.39 42.40
N ARG A 207 1.18 16.63 41.32
CA ARG A 207 2.20 16.38 40.30
C ARG A 207 1.71 16.86 38.93
N THR A 208 2.56 17.62 38.25
CA THR A 208 2.34 18.08 36.87
C THR A 208 2.93 17.05 35.91
N LEU A 209 2.07 16.31 35.21
CA LEU A 209 2.47 15.26 34.27
C LEU A 209 2.77 15.81 32.87
N SER A 210 2.07 16.88 32.48
CA SER A 210 2.24 17.56 31.19
C SER A 210 2.70 19.01 31.38
N PRO A 211 3.99 19.27 31.65
CA PRO A 211 4.48 20.61 31.98
C PRO A 211 4.34 21.62 30.82
N ASP A 212 4.35 21.15 29.58
CA ASP A 212 4.22 21.99 28.38
C ASP A 212 2.76 22.28 28.01
N HIS A 213 1.79 21.61 28.66
CA HIS A 213 0.38 21.85 28.39
C HIS A 213 0.00 23.26 28.87
N PRO A 214 -0.76 24.07 28.10
CA PRO A 214 -1.07 25.45 28.49
C PRO A 214 -1.76 25.60 29.85
N ILE A 215 -2.52 24.59 30.28
CA ILE A 215 -3.13 24.53 31.62
C ILE A 215 -2.05 24.52 32.74
N ALA A 216 -0.91 23.88 32.50
CA ALA A 216 0.21 23.77 33.43
C ALA A 216 1.18 24.96 33.38
N ALA A 217 0.90 25.99 32.55
CA ALA A 217 1.79 27.14 32.42
C ALA A 217 2.05 27.83 33.76
N GLY A 218 3.32 27.89 34.18
CA GLY A 218 3.73 28.49 35.46
C GLY A 218 3.39 27.65 36.69
N ILE A 219 2.97 26.40 36.52
CA ILE A 219 2.75 25.45 37.61
C ILE A 219 4.01 24.61 37.82
N PRO A 220 4.53 24.49 39.05
CA PRO A 220 5.73 23.69 39.30
C PRO A 220 5.49 22.20 39.01
N LYS A 221 6.57 21.44 38.80
CA LYS A 221 6.50 20.00 38.58
C LYS A 221 5.78 19.26 39.72
N THR A 222 5.96 19.72 40.95
CA THR A 222 5.25 19.26 42.13
C THR A 222 4.93 20.41 43.08
N PHE A 223 3.82 20.32 43.81
CA PHE A 223 3.50 21.21 44.93
C PHE A 223 2.57 20.53 45.94
N THR A 224 2.52 21.04 47.16
CA THR A 224 1.60 20.54 48.20
C THR A 224 0.35 21.41 48.24
N LEU A 225 -0.82 20.77 48.22
CA LEU A 225 -2.10 21.41 48.56
C LEU A 225 -2.37 21.14 50.04
N ALA A 226 -2.48 22.18 50.86
CA ALA A 226 -2.39 22.02 52.32
C ALA A 226 -3.60 21.32 52.93
N HIS A 227 -4.80 21.65 52.45
CA HIS A 227 -6.06 21.09 52.95
C HIS A 227 -6.99 20.74 51.81
N THR A 228 -7.23 19.45 51.61
CA THR A 228 -8.19 18.99 50.62
C THR A 228 -8.89 17.71 51.04
N GLU A 229 -10.08 17.47 50.48
CA GLU A 229 -10.66 16.14 50.43
C GLU A 229 -9.85 15.24 49.49
N MET A 230 -9.66 13.98 49.89
CA MET A 230 -9.02 12.93 49.09
C MET A 230 -10.07 12.18 48.28
N TYR A 231 -9.81 11.96 47.00
CA TYR A 231 -10.51 11.00 46.12
C TYR A 231 -9.53 9.90 45.73
N ASP A 232 -10.00 8.66 45.59
CA ASP A 232 -9.13 7.49 45.38
C ASP A 232 -9.51 6.73 44.11
N GLU A 233 -8.55 6.44 43.23
CA GLU A 233 -8.78 5.65 42.00
C GLU A 233 -9.41 4.25 42.28
N ALA A 234 -10.14 3.65 41.34
CA ALA A 234 -10.29 4.07 39.95
C ALA A 234 -11.48 5.02 39.71
N PHE A 235 -11.28 6.06 38.90
CA PHE A 235 -12.32 6.98 38.47
C PHE A 235 -13.05 6.47 37.21
N HIS A 236 -14.35 6.21 37.34
CA HIS A 236 -15.21 5.62 36.32
C HIS A 236 -15.65 6.64 35.24
N VAL A 237 -14.70 7.04 34.40
CA VAL A 237 -14.90 7.94 33.25
C VAL A 237 -14.29 7.33 31.98
N PRO A 238 -14.72 7.76 30.77
CA PRO A 238 -13.99 7.44 29.54
C PRO A 238 -12.51 7.80 29.67
N LYS A 239 -11.65 7.07 28.96
CA LYS A 239 -10.21 7.37 28.96
C LYS A 239 -10.00 8.85 28.55
N PRO A 240 -9.32 9.67 29.36
CA PRO A 240 -9.01 11.05 29.00
C PRO A 240 -8.08 11.09 27.80
N ASP A 241 -8.17 12.16 27.01
CA ASP A 241 -7.19 12.45 25.96
C ASP A 241 -5.83 12.74 26.57
N GLU A 242 -5.83 13.42 27.71
CA GLU A 242 -4.61 13.77 28.43
C GLU A 242 -4.89 13.89 29.94
N VAL A 243 -3.91 13.47 30.75
CA VAL A 243 -3.91 13.69 32.20
C VAL A 243 -2.82 14.73 32.49
N VAL A 244 -3.23 15.94 32.84
CA VAL A 244 -2.32 17.08 33.09
C VAL A 244 -1.78 17.05 34.52
N PHE A 245 -2.63 16.67 35.50
CA PHE A 245 -2.27 16.63 36.91
C PHE A 245 -2.70 15.33 37.57
N GLU A 246 -1.92 14.93 38.59
CA GLU A 246 -2.20 13.82 39.49
C GLU A 246 -2.01 14.26 40.95
N GLU A 247 -2.78 13.71 41.88
CA GLU A 247 -2.62 13.90 43.33
C GLU A 247 -2.23 12.60 44.02
N HIS A 248 -1.36 12.70 45.03
CA HIS A 248 -0.95 11.60 45.91
C HIS A 248 -1.13 11.99 47.39
N TRP A 249 -1.51 11.03 48.22
CA TRP A 249 -1.59 11.15 49.68
C TRP A 249 -0.72 10.09 50.37
N LYS A 250 -0.35 10.34 51.64
CA LYS A 250 0.63 9.53 52.39
C LYS A 250 0.26 8.05 52.53
N GLU A 251 -1.03 7.70 52.54
CA GLU A 251 -1.50 6.31 52.66
C GLU A 251 -1.55 5.56 51.31
N GLY A 252 -0.89 6.07 50.28
CA GLY A 252 -0.83 5.45 48.95
C GLY A 252 -2.06 5.70 48.08
N HIS A 253 -2.99 6.54 48.55
CA HIS A 253 -4.11 7.01 47.72
C HIS A 253 -3.59 7.93 46.62
N HIS A 254 -4.16 7.79 45.42
CA HIS A 254 -3.82 8.63 44.28
C HIS A 254 -5.04 8.90 43.41
N PHE A 255 -4.99 10.01 42.66
CA PHE A 255 -6.08 10.41 41.77
C PHE A 255 -5.59 11.17 40.55
N ARG A 256 -6.12 10.85 39.37
CA ARG A 256 -5.97 11.70 38.18
C ARG A 256 -6.75 12.98 38.39
N SER A 257 -6.08 14.04 38.85
CA SER A 257 -6.73 15.24 39.36
C SER A 257 -6.94 16.35 38.32
N GLY A 258 -6.31 16.25 37.15
CA GLY A 258 -6.52 17.15 36.01
C GLY A 258 -6.62 16.37 34.71
N MET A 259 -7.82 16.29 34.12
CA MET A 259 -8.08 15.46 32.94
C MET A 259 -8.78 16.24 31.82
N VAL A 260 -8.36 15.99 30.58
CA VAL A 260 -8.88 16.64 29.38
C VAL A 260 -9.62 15.64 28.49
N TRP A 261 -10.76 16.06 27.93
CA TRP A 261 -11.47 15.37 26.85
C TRP A 261 -11.92 16.33 25.76
N ASN A 262 -11.80 15.91 24.52
CA ASN A 262 -12.54 16.47 23.39
C ASN A 262 -13.92 15.80 23.33
N VAL A 263 -14.97 16.62 23.20
CA VAL A 263 -16.37 16.17 23.08
C VAL A 263 -17.00 16.92 21.92
N GLY A 264 -17.20 16.22 20.80
CA GLY A 264 -17.52 16.86 19.53
C GLY A 264 -16.40 17.84 19.13
N LYS A 265 -16.76 19.11 18.90
CA LYS A 265 -15.82 20.20 18.60
C LYS A 265 -15.39 21.00 19.84
N GLY A 266 -15.97 20.73 21.00
CA GLY A 266 -15.66 21.42 22.26
C GLY A 266 -14.71 20.62 23.15
N ARG A 267 -14.28 21.24 24.24
CA ARG A 267 -13.32 20.66 25.19
C ARG A 267 -13.89 20.65 26.60
N VAL A 268 -13.53 19.62 27.35
CA VAL A 268 -13.85 19.44 28.76
C VAL A 268 -12.54 19.32 29.54
N PHE A 269 -12.40 20.10 30.60
CA PHE A 269 -11.37 19.91 31.61
C PHE A 269 -12.03 19.60 32.95
N TYR A 270 -11.61 18.52 33.60
CA TYR A 270 -11.99 18.22 34.98
C TYR A 270 -10.82 18.53 35.89
N PHE A 271 -11.07 19.30 36.94
CA PHE A 271 -10.08 19.62 37.97
C PHE A 271 -10.61 19.25 39.36
N ARG A 272 -9.93 18.32 40.03
CA ARG A 272 -10.42 17.67 41.24
C ARG A 272 -10.42 18.55 42.50
N PRO A 273 -9.44 19.43 42.78
CA PRO A 273 -9.48 20.27 43.98
C PRO A 273 -10.69 21.22 44.02
N GLY A 274 -11.33 21.36 45.18
CA GLY A 274 -12.40 22.34 45.36
C GLY A 274 -13.51 22.01 46.37
N HIS A 275 -13.26 21.20 47.41
CA HIS A 275 -14.27 20.90 48.44
C HIS A 275 -14.71 22.18 49.17
N GLU A 276 -16.01 22.34 49.42
CA GLU A 276 -16.59 23.61 49.91
C GLU A 276 -16.09 24.05 51.30
N THR A 277 -15.66 23.09 52.13
CA THR A 277 -15.18 23.37 53.50
C THR A 277 -13.68 23.66 53.59
N HIS A 278 -12.94 23.57 52.48
CA HIS A 278 -11.50 23.85 52.42
C HIS A 278 -11.21 25.05 51.51
N ALA A 279 -10.24 25.88 51.90
CA ALA A 279 -9.88 27.13 51.22
C ALA A 279 -9.00 26.91 49.97
N VAL A 280 -9.26 25.84 49.19
CA VAL A 280 -8.46 25.40 48.04
C VAL A 280 -8.19 26.53 47.04
N PHE A 281 -9.22 27.32 46.70
CA PHE A 281 -9.08 28.38 45.70
C PHE A 281 -8.57 29.71 46.29
N VAL A 282 -8.32 29.77 47.60
CA VAL A 282 -7.54 30.88 48.20
C VAL A 282 -6.05 30.67 47.92
N GLU A 283 -5.61 29.42 47.74
CA GLU A 283 -4.24 29.10 47.35
C GLU A 283 -3.95 29.51 45.90
N LYS A 284 -2.75 30.06 45.67
CA LYS A 284 -2.37 30.66 44.38
C LYS A 284 -2.32 29.65 43.22
N LEU A 285 -1.79 28.45 43.47
CA LEU A 285 -1.55 27.47 42.40
C LEU A 285 -2.85 26.85 41.87
N PRO A 286 -3.79 26.37 42.71
CA PRO A 286 -5.10 25.93 42.21
C PRO A 286 -5.87 27.01 41.46
N MET A 287 -5.87 28.25 41.96
CA MET A 287 -6.51 29.38 41.26
C MET A 287 -5.84 29.65 39.91
N LYS A 288 -4.50 29.57 39.83
CA LYS A 288 -3.78 29.74 38.56
C LYS A 288 -4.10 28.64 37.54
N ILE A 289 -4.26 27.39 38.00
CA ILE A 289 -4.69 26.28 37.14
C ILE A 289 -6.09 26.56 36.57
N VAL A 290 -7.03 27.03 37.38
CA VAL A 290 -8.38 27.42 36.90
C VAL A 290 -8.29 28.54 35.86
N GLU A 291 -7.46 29.56 36.07
CA GLU A 291 -7.24 30.63 35.10
C GLU A 291 -6.67 30.10 33.77
N ASN A 292 -5.62 29.29 33.84
CA ASN A 292 -4.99 28.72 32.66
C ASN A 292 -5.95 27.81 31.90
N ALA A 293 -6.76 27.02 32.62
CA ALA A 293 -7.81 26.20 32.04
C ALA A 293 -8.87 27.04 31.32
N VAL A 294 -9.34 28.14 31.91
CA VAL A 294 -10.27 29.06 31.25
C VAL A 294 -9.67 29.64 29.96
N ARG A 295 -8.42 30.09 30.02
CA ARG A 295 -7.73 30.64 28.83
C ARG A 295 -7.60 29.59 27.73
N TRP A 296 -7.19 28.37 28.10
CA TRP A 296 -7.02 27.28 27.15
C TRP A 296 -8.36 26.79 26.57
N LEU A 297 -9.40 26.63 27.39
CA LEU A 297 -10.74 26.20 26.96
C LEU A 297 -11.42 27.26 26.09
N GLY A 298 -11.13 28.54 26.34
CA GLY A 298 -11.68 29.69 25.62
C GLY A 298 -10.97 30.02 24.32
N THR A 299 -9.84 29.38 23.98
CA THR A 299 -9.25 29.53 22.65
C THR A 299 -10.18 28.92 21.61
N LYS A 300 -10.68 29.72 20.67
CA LYS A 300 -11.42 29.17 19.53
C LYS A 300 -10.41 28.55 18.57
N LYS A 301 -10.66 27.30 18.12
CA LYS A 301 -9.89 26.69 17.02
C LYS A 301 -9.96 27.68 15.86
N GLN A 302 -8.82 28.20 15.41
CA GLN A 302 -8.81 29.21 14.36
C GLN A 302 -9.48 28.61 13.11
N PRO A 303 -10.41 29.33 12.44
CA PRO A 303 -10.88 28.88 11.15
C PRO A 303 -9.67 28.77 10.23
N LEU A 304 -9.55 27.63 9.56
CA LEU A 304 -8.41 27.40 8.68
C LEU A 304 -8.39 28.44 7.56
N PRO A 305 -7.21 28.89 7.12
CA PRO A 305 -7.09 29.90 6.10
C PRO A 305 -7.80 29.46 4.81
N GLU A 306 -8.44 30.42 4.15
CA GLU A 306 -9.08 30.21 2.86
C GLU A 306 -8.02 29.98 1.77
N LEU A 307 -8.20 28.94 0.95
CA LEU A 307 -7.31 28.62 -0.18
C LEU A 307 -7.59 29.56 -1.36
N LYS A 308 -6.92 30.71 -1.38
CA LYS A 308 -6.98 31.67 -2.50
C LYS A 308 -5.83 31.43 -3.47
N VAL A 309 -6.16 31.26 -4.74
CA VAL A 309 -5.18 31.11 -5.83
C VAL A 309 -4.15 32.25 -5.79
N GLY A 310 -2.87 31.89 -5.86
CA GLY A 310 -1.74 32.81 -5.87
C GLY A 310 -1.38 33.41 -4.50
N LYS A 311 -2.17 33.17 -3.45
CA LYS A 311 -1.88 33.68 -2.11
C LYS A 311 -1.29 32.57 -1.22
N PRO A 312 -0.04 32.70 -0.75
CA PRO A 312 0.54 31.72 0.15
C PRO A 312 -0.21 31.71 1.49
N ILE A 313 -0.42 30.51 2.02
CA ILE A 313 -0.95 30.26 3.37
C ILE A 313 0.06 29.43 4.16
N SER A 314 0.14 29.66 5.47
CA SER A 314 0.88 28.75 6.33
C SER A 314 0.00 27.56 6.72
N LEU A 315 0.51 26.35 6.55
CA LEU A 315 -0.13 25.12 7.04
C LEU A 315 0.23 24.86 8.52
N PHE A 316 1.11 25.66 9.11
CA PHE A 316 1.55 25.55 10.49
C PHE A 316 1.83 26.93 11.09
N ASP A 317 1.23 27.24 12.22
CA ASP A 317 1.32 28.55 12.89
C ASP A 317 2.58 28.69 13.78
N GLY A 318 3.39 27.63 13.90
CA GLY A 318 4.56 27.58 14.77
C GLY A 318 4.25 27.22 16.23
N LYS A 319 2.98 27.03 16.59
CA LYS A 319 2.53 26.93 17.99
C LYS A 319 1.59 25.75 18.25
N THR A 320 0.76 25.38 17.29
CA THR A 320 -0.30 24.38 17.45
C THR A 320 -0.35 23.44 16.25
N LEU A 321 -1.00 22.30 16.44
CA LEU A 321 -1.37 21.39 15.34
C LEU A 321 -2.76 21.73 14.78
N ASP A 322 -3.24 22.96 14.95
CA ASP A 322 -4.50 23.38 14.36
C ASP A 322 -4.43 23.21 12.83
N GLY A 323 -5.48 22.61 12.26
CA GLY A 323 -5.51 22.23 10.86
C GLY A 323 -4.90 20.87 10.55
N TRP A 324 -4.29 20.20 11.52
CA TRP A 324 -3.83 18.82 11.37
C TRP A 324 -4.73 17.86 12.15
N THR A 325 -5.06 16.73 11.55
CA THR A 325 -5.90 15.70 12.14
C THR A 325 -5.32 14.31 11.91
N LYS A 326 -5.76 13.33 12.68
CA LYS A 326 -5.64 11.91 12.30
C LYS A 326 -6.50 11.64 11.04
N GLN A 327 -6.35 10.45 10.45
CA GLN A 327 -7.03 10.09 9.21
C GLN A 327 -8.56 10.20 9.30
N ASP A 328 -9.14 9.90 10.47
CA ASP A 328 -10.58 9.94 10.74
C ASP A 328 -11.09 11.33 11.15
N GLY A 329 -10.24 12.36 11.12
CA GLY A 329 -10.58 13.72 11.49
C GLY A 329 -10.45 14.02 12.99
N SER A 330 -10.11 13.03 13.83
CA SER A 330 -9.86 13.26 15.25
C SER A 330 -8.59 14.11 15.48
N PRO A 331 -8.48 14.82 16.62
CA PRO A 331 -7.28 15.58 16.97
C PRO A 331 -6.02 14.72 17.01
N VAL A 332 -4.88 15.37 16.78
CA VAL A 332 -3.56 14.73 16.93
C VAL A 332 -3.20 14.68 18.41
N THR A 333 -3.21 13.50 19.02
CA THR A 333 -3.01 13.29 20.47
C THR A 333 -1.76 12.47 20.81
N ASP A 334 -1.10 11.83 19.85
CA ASP A 334 -0.01 10.88 20.10
C ASP A 334 1.11 11.05 19.05
N GLY A 335 2.36 10.85 19.46
CA GLY A 335 3.56 10.76 18.60
C GLY A 335 4.04 12.05 17.93
N TRP A 336 3.16 13.05 17.78
CA TRP A 336 3.43 14.36 17.19
C TRP A 336 3.28 15.46 18.24
N THR A 337 4.25 16.37 18.28
CA THR A 337 4.30 17.49 19.23
C THR A 337 4.69 18.78 18.50
N VAL A 338 4.45 19.92 19.14
CA VAL A 338 4.99 21.20 18.70
C VAL A 338 6.02 21.66 19.71
N ALA A 339 7.25 21.88 19.26
CA ALA A 339 8.34 22.38 20.07
C ALA A 339 9.22 23.30 19.22
N ASP A 340 9.70 24.40 19.80
CA ASP A 340 10.63 25.35 19.17
C ASP A 340 10.20 25.84 17.77
N GLY A 341 8.90 26.08 17.56
CA GLY A 341 8.39 26.50 16.26
C GLY A 341 8.43 25.41 15.19
N THR A 342 8.44 24.13 15.58
CA THR A 342 8.48 22.98 14.67
C THR A 342 7.39 21.97 14.99
N ILE A 343 6.86 21.31 13.96
CA ILE A 343 6.13 20.05 14.12
C ILE A 343 7.17 18.95 14.26
N HIS A 344 7.10 18.19 15.34
CA HIS A 344 8.09 17.19 15.69
C HIS A 344 7.44 15.83 15.94
N GLN A 345 7.91 14.81 15.24
CA GLN A 345 7.55 13.42 15.51
C GLN A 345 8.62 12.78 16.40
N GLU A 346 8.29 12.45 17.65
CA GLU A 346 9.25 11.83 18.59
C GLU A 346 9.09 10.29 18.64
N SER A 347 7.88 9.80 18.37
CA SER A 347 7.54 8.38 18.38
C SER A 347 6.36 8.08 17.43
N ARG A 348 5.94 6.81 17.36
CA ARG A 348 4.80 6.43 16.51
C ARG A 348 3.50 7.03 17.04
N GLY A 349 2.80 7.75 16.17
CA GLY A 349 1.51 8.42 16.44
C GLY A 349 0.46 8.21 15.33
N GLY A 350 0.85 7.55 14.24
CA GLY A 350 0.09 7.47 13.00
C GLY A 350 0.34 8.69 12.08
N ASN A 351 -0.03 8.55 10.81
CA ASN A 351 0.06 9.67 9.85
C ASN A 351 -0.91 10.79 10.25
N ILE A 352 -0.50 12.04 10.05
CA ILE A 352 -1.36 13.21 10.23
C ILE A 352 -1.62 13.91 8.91
N PHE A 353 -2.78 14.53 8.81
CA PHE A 353 -3.33 15.08 7.57
C PHE A 353 -3.73 16.52 7.78
N TYR A 354 -3.36 17.39 6.84
CA TYR A 354 -3.96 18.71 6.79
C TYR A 354 -5.46 18.56 6.51
N GLU A 355 -6.31 19.23 7.29
CA GLU A 355 -7.77 19.05 7.32
C GLU A 355 -8.41 19.34 5.96
N GLN A 356 -7.97 20.41 5.31
CA GLN A 356 -8.48 20.80 4.00
C GLN A 356 -7.88 19.95 2.86
N GLN A 357 -8.70 19.68 1.85
CA GLN A 357 -8.21 19.20 0.56
C GLN A 357 -7.70 20.39 -0.25
N VAL A 358 -6.58 20.18 -0.92
CA VAL A 358 -5.91 21.16 -1.77
C VAL A 358 -6.00 20.70 -3.22
N GLY A 359 -6.24 21.65 -4.13
CA GLY A 359 -6.18 21.44 -5.57
C GLY A 359 -4.75 21.36 -6.09
N ASP A 360 -4.46 22.09 -7.16
CA ASP A 360 -3.08 22.32 -7.59
C ASP A 360 -2.38 23.33 -6.67
N PHE A 361 -1.09 23.17 -6.44
CA PHE A 361 -0.35 23.97 -5.47
C PHE A 361 1.17 24.00 -5.72
N GLU A 362 1.80 25.02 -5.15
CA GLU A 362 3.21 24.99 -4.75
C GLU A 362 3.28 24.87 -3.21
N LEU A 363 4.06 23.93 -2.70
CA LEU A 363 4.27 23.72 -1.27
C LEU A 363 5.76 23.79 -0.97
N SER A 364 6.17 24.78 -0.18
CA SER A 364 7.53 24.90 0.35
C SER A 364 7.54 24.55 1.84
N PHE A 365 8.58 23.85 2.30
CA PHE A 365 8.75 23.50 3.70
C PHE A 365 10.21 23.25 4.03
N GLU A 366 10.56 23.40 5.31
CA GLU A 366 11.83 22.99 5.85
C GLU A 366 11.67 21.73 6.68
N TRP A 367 12.66 20.84 6.58
CA TRP A 367 12.67 19.60 7.32
C TRP A 367 14.07 19.21 7.76
N LYS A 368 14.15 18.46 8.86
CA LYS A 368 15.35 17.71 9.25
C LYS A 368 14.92 16.34 9.76
N ILE A 369 15.82 15.36 9.68
CA ILE A 369 15.55 13.98 10.10
C ILE A 369 16.78 13.42 10.83
N GLU A 370 16.54 12.47 11.72
CA GLU A 370 17.63 11.74 12.37
C GLU A 370 18.42 10.86 11.39
N LYS A 371 19.66 10.52 11.76
CA LYS A 371 20.54 9.66 10.95
C LYS A 371 19.90 8.29 10.77
N GLY A 372 19.79 7.84 9.52
CA GLY A 372 19.14 6.57 9.15
C GLY A 372 17.61 6.60 9.22
N GLY A 373 17.02 7.74 9.61
CA GLY A 373 15.57 7.89 9.69
C GLY A 373 14.89 7.79 8.32
N ASN A 374 13.66 7.30 8.31
CA ASN A 374 12.81 7.20 7.12
C ASN A 374 11.47 7.87 7.41
N ASN A 375 11.06 8.80 6.56
CA ASN A 375 9.79 9.51 6.65
C ASN A 375 9.43 10.07 5.25
N GLY A 376 8.41 10.90 5.17
CA GLY A 376 7.87 11.40 3.91
C GLY A 376 6.78 12.44 4.12
N LEU A 377 6.64 13.30 3.12
CA LEU A 377 5.46 14.16 2.96
C LEU A 377 4.69 13.68 1.74
N LYS A 378 3.42 13.33 1.92
CA LYS A 378 2.54 12.96 0.82
C LYS A 378 1.55 14.05 0.47
N TYR A 379 1.19 14.07 -0.80
CA TYR A 379 0.26 15.03 -1.38
C TYR A 379 -0.62 14.37 -2.44
N ARG A 380 -1.67 15.09 -2.86
CA ARG A 380 -2.78 14.52 -3.64
C ARG A 380 -3.34 13.26 -2.97
N VAL A 381 -3.33 13.22 -1.64
CA VAL A 381 -3.71 12.03 -0.88
C VAL A 381 -5.21 11.82 -0.93
N ARG A 382 -5.64 10.61 -1.31
CA ARG A 382 -7.04 10.17 -1.30
C ARG A 382 -7.15 8.66 -1.04
N LYS A 383 -8.39 8.18 -0.93
CA LYS A 383 -8.66 6.73 -0.84
C LYS A 383 -8.67 6.09 -2.24
N TYR A 384 -7.99 4.97 -2.36
CA TYR A 384 -7.95 4.04 -3.50
C TYR A 384 -8.28 2.65 -2.98
N ASP A 385 -9.45 2.10 -3.31
CA ASP A 385 -9.89 0.75 -2.91
C ASP A 385 -9.63 0.45 -1.41
N GLY A 386 -10.05 1.37 -0.55
CA GLY A 386 -9.90 1.25 0.91
C GLY A 386 -8.52 1.62 1.47
N ARG A 387 -7.54 1.98 0.63
CA ARG A 387 -6.21 2.44 1.06
C ARG A 387 -6.03 3.93 0.84
N THR A 388 -5.49 4.63 1.83
CA THR A 388 -5.14 6.04 1.72
C THR A 388 -3.74 6.18 1.12
N LEU A 389 -3.65 6.67 -0.11
CA LEU A 389 -2.40 6.78 -0.88
C LEU A 389 -2.28 8.17 -1.50
N GLY A 390 -1.06 8.56 -1.84
CA GLY A 390 -0.74 9.79 -2.56
C GLY A 390 0.70 9.75 -3.08
N CYS A 391 1.08 10.79 -3.82
CA CYS A 391 2.47 11.01 -4.20
C CYS A 391 3.29 11.32 -2.96
N GLU A 392 4.55 10.91 -2.92
CA GLU A 392 5.39 11.00 -1.72
C GLU A 392 6.75 11.61 -2.07
N TYR A 393 7.04 12.75 -1.44
CA TYR A 393 8.39 13.30 -1.35
C TYR A 393 9.11 12.55 -0.23
N GLN A 394 10.12 11.77 -0.61
CA GLN A 394 10.84 10.91 0.31
C GLN A 394 11.79 11.68 1.22
N LEU A 395 11.70 11.48 2.54
CA LEU A 395 12.63 12.04 3.53
C LEU A 395 13.46 10.91 4.14
N LEU A 396 14.76 10.91 3.89
CA LEU A 396 15.62 9.81 4.31
C LEU A 396 16.95 10.34 4.83
N GLY A 397 17.34 9.89 6.02
CA GLY A 397 18.62 10.20 6.64
C GLY A 397 19.77 9.36 6.08
N GLU A 398 20.00 9.44 4.77
CA GLU A 398 20.90 8.55 4.03
C GLU A 398 22.41 8.93 4.13
N THR A 399 23.28 7.99 3.73
CA THR A 399 24.72 8.21 3.53
C THR A 399 25.18 7.49 2.24
N GLY A 400 25.76 8.24 1.29
CA GLY A 400 26.62 7.73 0.22
C GLY A 400 26.10 6.60 -0.69
N ARG A 401 24.85 6.68 -1.18
CA ARG A 401 24.27 5.67 -2.11
C ARG A 401 24.12 6.21 -3.53
N SER A 402 24.15 5.31 -4.52
CA SER A 402 23.68 5.62 -5.88
C SER A 402 22.20 5.99 -5.84
N LEU A 403 21.83 7.03 -6.61
CA LEU A 403 20.47 7.55 -6.65
C LEU A 403 19.51 6.48 -7.18
N ASN A 404 18.38 6.32 -6.50
CA ASN A 404 17.33 5.39 -6.88
C ASN A 404 15.96 5.91 -6.41
N LYS A 405 14.88 5.21 -6.79
CA LYS A 405 13.48 5.60 -6.52
C LYS A 405 13.08 5.58 -5.04
N GLY A 406 13.99 5.22 -4.14
CA GLY A 406 13.81 5.31 -2.68
C GLY A 406 14.76 6.29 -2.00
N SER A 407 15.61 7.00 -2.75
CA SER A 407 16.51 8.02 -2.22
C SER A 407 15.75 9.25 -1.72
N CYS A 408 16.34 10.00 -0.78
CA CYS A 408 15.75 11.26 -0.32
C CYS A 408 15.49 12.21 -1.50
N GLY A 409 14.32 12.86 -1.53
CA GLY A 409 13.86 13.76 -2.58
C GLY A 409 13.16 13.08 -3.76
N SER A 410 13.21 11.74 -3.86
CA SER A 410 12.48 11.01 -4.90
C SER A 410 10.97 11.28 -4.87
N LEU A 411 10.33 11.15 -6.02
CA LEU A 411 8.92 10.76 -6.05
C LEU A 411 8.86 9.25 -5.85
N TYR A 412 8.64 8.86 -4.59
CA TYR A 412 8.93 7.51 -4.09
C TYR A 412 8.35 6.40 -5.00
N ALA A 413 9.18 5.40 -5.31
CA ALA A 413 8.92 4.26 -6.19
C ALA A 413 8.64 4.58 -7.68
N LEU A 414 8.70 5.86 -8.09
CA LEU A 414 8.41 6.28 -9.46
C LEU A 414 9.61 6.96 -10.11
N TYR A 415 10.13 8.04 -9.51
CA TYR A 415 11.26 8.83 -10.04
C TYR A 415 12.33 9.04 -8.97
N GLU A 416 13.54 8.59 -9.29
CA GLU A 416 14.78 8.91 -8.60
C GLU A 416 15.14 10.40 -8.75
N PRO A 417 15.80 11.02 -7.77
CA PRO A 417 16.35 12.37 -7.94
C PRO A 417 17.51 12.34 -8.96
N ASN A 418 17.70 13.45 -9.68
CA ASN A 418 18.85 13.66 -10.55
C ASN A 418 20.13 14.04 -9.77
N GLU A 419 21.24 14.16 -10.48
CA GLU A 419 22.57 14.45 -9.95
C GLU A 419 22.72 15.84 -9.30
N LYS A 420 21.76 16.76 -9.50
CA LYS A 420 21.76 18.09 -8.85
C LYS A 420 21.35 18.02 -7.38
N LYS A 421 20.94 16.86 -6.89
CA LYS A 421 20.56 16.68 -5.48
C LYS A 421 21.69 17.09 -4.54
N LYS A 422 21.41 18.08 -3.71
CA LYS A 422 22.25 18.56 -2.61
C LYS A 422 21.52 18.33 -1.30
N LEU A 423 21.86 17.25 -0.59
CA LEU A 423 21.29 16.93 0.71
C LEU A 423 22.26 17.40 1.81
N ASN A 424 21.76 18.19 2.77
CA ASN A 424 22.57 18.59 3.93
C ASN A 424 22.79 17.39 4.87
N PRO A 425 23.84 17.40 5.69
CA PRO A 425 24.10 16.35 6.67
C PRO A 425 22.89 16.02 7.56
N ASN A 426 22.85 14.77 8.05
CA ASN A 426 21.78 14.33 8.96
C ASN A 426 21.72 15.22 10.22
N GLY A 427 20.51 15.61 10.61
CA GLY A 427 20.26 16.55 11.70
C GLY A 427 20.27 18.04 11.30
N GLU A 428 20.74 18.38 10.10
CA GLU A 428 20.67 19.74 9.56
C GLU A 428 19.36 19.98 8.78
N TRP A 429 18.95 21.25 8.73
CA TRP A 429 17.75 21.67 8.00
C TRP A 429 17.98 21.61 6.49
N ASN A 430 17.00 21.07 5.79
CA ASN A 430 16.88 21.07 4.33
C ASN A 430 15.64 21.84 3.93
N THR A 431 15.70 22.59 2.83
CA THR A 431 14.51 23.17 2.20
C THR A 431 14.01 22.23 1.12
N ALA A 432 12.69 22.07 1.04
CA ALA A 432 12.02 21.32 0.00
C ALA A 432 10.91 22.18 -0.61
N LYS A 433 10.68 21.99 -1.91
CA LYS A 433 9.52 22.54 -2.61
C LYS A 433 8.90 21.48 -3.51
N ILE A 434 7.58 21.39 -3.49
CA ILE A 434 6.78 20.50 -4.32
C ILE A 434 5.87 21.38 -5.17
N VAL A 435 5.91 21.19 -6.48
CA VAL A 435 4.93 21.78 -7.40
C VAL A 435 4.07 20.64 -7.92
N ALA A 436 2.76 20.74 -7.73
CA ALA A 436 1.78 19.82 -8.29
C ALA A 436 0.74 20.64 -9.05
N HIS A 437 0.88 20.72 -10.37
CA HIS A 437 0.06 21.57 -11.24
C HIS A 437 -0.36 20.78 -12.48
N GLY A 438 -1.64 20.43 -12.57
CA GLY A 438 -2.17 19.55 -13.61
C GLY A 438 -1.36 18.25 -13.70
N PRO A 439 -0.84 17.90 -14.89
CA PRO A 439 -0.02 16.70 -15.06
C PRO A 439 1.42 16.87 -14.58
N THR A 440 1.87 18.06 -14.22
CA THR A 440 3.26 18.31 -13.85
C THR A 440 3.45 18.14 -12.35
N ILE A 441 4.46 17.33 -12.00
CA ILE A 441 4.98 17.20 -10.64
C ILE A 441 6.46 17.57 -10.64
N GLU A 442 6.86 18.43 -9.72
CA GLU A 442 8.26 18.78 -9.48
C GLU A 442 8.62 18.63 -8.01
N HIS A 443 9.81 18.08 -7.75
CA HIS A 443 10.43 18.15 -6.44
C HIS A 443 11.71 18.96 -6.51
N TRP A 444 11.88 19.83 -5.53
CA TRP A 444 13.06 20.65 -5.33
C TRP A 444 13.66 20.37 -3.95
N MET A 445 14.99 20.47 -3.85
CA MET A 445 15.74 20.32 -2.61
C MET A 445 16.86 21.35 -2.57
N ASN A 446 16.92 22.14 -1.50
CA ASN A 446 17.99 23.12 -1.28
C ASN A 446 18.24 24.04 -2.49
N GLY A 447 17.16 24.46 -3.15
CA GLY A 447 17.17 25.36 -4.31
C GLY A 447 17.31 24.67 -5.68
N GLU A 448 17.54 23.36 -5.75
CA GLU A 448 17.74 22.62 -7.00
C GLU A 448 16.51 21.76 -7.36
N GLN A 449 16.10 21.76 -8.62
CA GLN A 449 15.06 20.86 -9.12
C GLN A 449 15.64 19.47 -9.35
N ILE A 450 15.17 18.51 -8.55
CA ILE A 450 15.73 17.16 -8.51
C ILE A 450 14.83 16.11 -9.15
N VAL A 451 13.53 16.38 -9.30
CA VAL A 451 12.58 15.49 -10.00
C VAL A 451 11.63 16.34 -10.83
N THR A 452 11.33 15.86 -12.04
CA THR A 452 10.24 16.32 -12.88
C THR A 452 9.50 15.09 -13.38
N ALA A 453 8.18 15.09 -13.28
CA ALA A 453 7.33 14.06 -13.84
C ALA A 453 6.13 14.67 -14.57
N ASP A 454 5.79 14.11 -15.72
CA ASP A 454 4.59 14.44 -16.47
C ASP A 454 3.64 13.24 -16.43
N LEU A 455 2.53 13.37 -15.70
CA LEU A 455 1.50 12.35 -15.52
C LEU A 455 0.79 11.95 -16.83
N ALA A 456 0.93 12.73 -17.91
CA ALA A 456 0.40 12.43 -19.24
C ALA A 456 1.41 11.69 -20.13
N SER A 457 2.69 11.68 -19.76
CA SER A 457 3.76 11.10 -20.58
C SER A 457 3.72 9.56 -20.64
N GLU A 458 4.28 9.02 -21.72
CA GLU A 458 4.55 7.58 -21.82
C GLU A 458 5.52 7.09 -20.73
N GLU A 459 6.48 7.93 -20.33
CA GLU A 459 7.40 7.60 -19.24
C GLU A 459 6.64 7.37 -17.92
N TRP A 460 5.68 8.24 -17.59
CA TRP A 460 4.82 8.03 -16.43
C TRP A 460 4.04 6.73 -16.54
N ARG A 461 3.43 6.43 -17.69
CA ARG A 461 2.71 5.16 -17.93
C ARG A 461 3.58 3.96 -17.60
N LYS A 462 4.81 3.95 -18.13
CA LYS A 462 5.79 2.88 -17.95
C LYS A 462 6.25 2.77 -16.49
N ARG A 463 6.62 3.89 -15.86
CA ARG A 463 7.05 3.90 -14.44
C ARG A 463 5.92 3.48 -13.51
N LEU A 464 4.69 3.91 -13.76
CA LEU A 464 3.52 3.54 -12.97
C LEU A 464 3.23 2.04 -13.07
N SER A 465 3.24 1.46 -14.28
CA SER A 465 2.98 0.03 -14.52
C SER A 465 4.02 -0.88 -13.87
N GLN A 466 5.27 -0.41 -13.75
CA GLN A 466 6.36 -1.10 -13.05
C GLN A 466 6.36 -0.91 -11.53
N SER A 467 5.58 0.05 -11.01
CA SER A 467 5.61 0.42 -9.59
C SER A 467 4.62 -0.39 -8.75
N LYS A 468 4.75 -0.24 -7.42
CA LYS A 468 3.75 -0.72 -6.44
C LYS A 468 2.36 -0.07 -6.62
N PHE A 469 2.26 0.99 -7.41
CA PHE A 469 1.02 1.73 -7.65
C PHE A 469 0.27 1.31 -8.93
N SER A 470 0.84 0.41 -9.75
CA SER A 470 0.16 -0.23 -10.89
C SER A 470 -1.26 -0.78 -10.65
N PRO A 471 -1.68 -1.20 -9.44
CA PRO A 471 -3.05 -1.65 -9.19
C PRO A 471 -4.09 -0.53 -9.21
N TYR A 472 -3.67 0.71 -8.94
CA TYR A 472 -4.57 1.80 -8.62
C TYR A 472 -4.81 2.65 -9.86
N LYS A 473 -5.98 2.45 -10.47
CA LYS A 473 -6.43 3.29 -11.59
C LYS A 473 -6.41 4.76 -11.16
N ASP A 474 -5.89 5.62 -12.02
CA ASP A 474 -5.82 7.07 -11.79
C ASP A 474 -5.03 7.47 -10.53
N PHE A 475 -3.99 6.69 -10.17
CA PHE A 475 -3.02 7.10 -9.15
C PHE A 475 -2.42 8.48 -9.48
N ALA A 476 -2.37 9.38 -8.50
CA ALA A 476 -1.87 10.77 -8.61
C ALA A 476 -2.66 11.73 -9.51
N ARG A 477 -3.77 11.27 -10.12
CA ARG A 477 -4.52 12.00 -11.15
C ARG A 477 -5.80 12.69 -10.64
N ASN A 478 -5.93 12.84 -9.33
CA ASN A 478 -7.01 13.59 -8.70
C ASN A 478 -6.75 15.10 -8.72
N THR A 479 -7.79 15.88 -8.99
CA THR A 479 -7.77 17.35 -9.01
C THR A 479 -7.77 17.98 -7.62
N GLN A 480 -8.10 17.21 -6.59
CA GLN A 480 -8.01 17.61 -5.17
C GLN A 480 -7.54 16.44 -4.30
N GLY A 481 -6.79 16.72 -3.24
CA GLY A 481 -6.39 15.73 -2.22
C GLY A 481 -5.77 16.38 -0.99
N ARG A 482 -5.47 15.58 0.04
CA ARG A 482 -4.90 16.10 1.29
C ARG A 482 -3.37 16.13 1.24
N ILE A 483 -2.77 16.99 2.08
CA ILE A 483 -1.36 16.91 2.48
C ILE A 483 -1.26 16.01 3.71
N MET A 484 -0.25 15.15 3.75
CA MET A 484 -0.06 14.17 4.83
C MET A 484 1.41 14.12 5.25
N LEU A 485 1.69 14.24 6.54
CA LEU A 485 3.00 13.90 7.11
C LEU A 485 2.97 12.44 7.54
N THR A 486 3.95 11.67 7.10
CA THR A 486 3.95 10.22 7.35
C THR A 486 4.47 9.88 8.74
N ASP A 487 4.02 8.76 9.27
CA ASP A 487 4.64 8.07 10.39
C ASP A 487 5.31 6.78 9.90
N HIS A 488 6.63 6.82 9.83
CA HIS A 488 7.49 5.65 9.59
C HIS A 488 8.33 5.29 10.83
N GLY A 489 8.06 5.93 11.97
CA GLY A 489 8.68 5.67 13.27
C GLY A 489 10.03 6.36 13.51
N SER A 490 10.48 7.23 12.62
CA SER A 490 11.73 7.99 12.77
C SER A 490 11.48 9.42 13.21
N LYS A 491 12.43 9.97 13.97
CA LYS A 491 12.39 11.38 14.39
C LYS A 491 12.55 12.32 13.21
N VAL A 492 11.56 13.17 13.02
CA VAL A 492 11.51 14.15 11.92
C VAL A 492 10.92 15.45 12.43
N TRP A 493 11.44 16.56 11.92
CA TRP A 493 10.98 17.90 12.23
C TRP A 493 10.58 18.62 10.96
N TYR A 494 9.52 19.41 11.03
CA TYR A 494 9.04 20.25 9.96
C TYR A 494 8.82 21.68 10.46
N ARG A 495 9.10 22.67 9.62
CA ARG A 495 8.72 24.07 9.85
C ARG A 495 8.51 24.80 8.53
N ASN A 496 8.00 26.03 8.61
CA ASN A 496 7.81 26.89 7.44
C ASN A 496 7.01 26.22 6.30
N LEU A 497 5.97 25.45 6.65
CA LEU A 497 5.10 24.78 5.67
C LEU A 497 4.18 25.82 5.02
N ALA A 498 4.59 26.35 3.89
CA ALA A 498 3.87 27.38 3.14
C ALA A 498 3.30 26.79 1.84
N LEU A 499 1.98 26.90 1.67
CA LEU A 499 1.26 26.42 0.50
C LEU A 499 0.66 27.57 -0.29
N THR A 500 0.96 27.65 -1.57
CA THR A 500 0.37 28.59 -2.53
C THR A 500 -0.57 27.81 -3.45
N PRO A 501 -1.90 27.97 -3.32
CA PRO A 501 -2.84 27.36 -4.24
C PRO A 501 -2.63 27.88 -5.67
N LEU A 502 -2.71 27.00 -6.65
CA LEU A 502 -2.63 27.31 -8.07
C LEU A 502 -4.01 27.09 -8.73
N PRO A 503 -4.26 27.65 -9.92
CA PRO A 503 -5.45 27.28 -10.69
C PRO A 503 -5.47 25.77 -10.93
N THR A 504 -6.53 25.10 -10.47
CA THR A 504 -6.67 23.66 -10.68
C THR A 504 -6.82 23.36 -12.16
N THR A 505 -5.89 22.59 -12.70
CA THR A 505 -5.87 22.17 -14.10
C THR A 505 -6.27 20.69 -14.20
N GLU A 506 -7.15 20.35 -15.14
CA GLU A 506 -7.48 18.95 -15.39
C GLU A 506 -6.28 18.18 -15.92
N ILE A 507 -6.17 16.92 -15.49
CA ILE A 507 -5.08 16.04 -15.90
C ILE A 507 -5.59 15.23 -17.08
N PRO A 508 -5.11 15.50 -18.32
CA PRO A 508 -5.63 14.85 -19.51
C PRO A 508 -5.39 13.35 -19.42
N PRO A 509 -6.37 12.49 -19.77
CA PRO A 509 -6.24 11.03 -19.69
C PRO A 509 -4.89 10.55 -20.24
N LEU A 510 -4.31 9.53 -19.61
CA LEU A 510 -3.09 8.91 -20.11
C LEU A 510 -3.29 8.54 -21.59
N ALA A 511 -2.37 9.01 -22.45
CA ALA A 511 -2.45 8.70 -23.86
C ALA A 511 -2.53 7.16 -24.04
N PRO A 512 -3.41 6.67 -24.92
CA PRO A 512 -3.50 5.24 -25.19
C PRO A 512 -2.14 4.71 -25.67
N VAL A 513 -1.90 3.41 -25.48
CA VAL A 513 -0.70 2.78 -26.05
C VAL A 513 -0.82 2.90 -27.57
N PRO A 514 0.20 3.42 -28.27
CA PRO A 514 0.16 3.49 -29.73
C PRO A 514 -0.19 2.12 -30.31
N PRO A 515 -1.12 2.06 -31.29
CA PRO A 515 -1.49 0.80 -31.91
C PRO A 515 -0.27 0.18 -32.58
N ILE A 516 -0.23 -1.15 -32.62
CA ILE A 516 0.78 -1.87 -33.41
C ILE A 516 0.36 -1.77 -34.87
N VAL A 517 1.19 -1.12 -35.69
CA VAL A 517 0.93 -0.90 -37.11
C VAL A 517 1.83 -1.84 -37.90
N VAL A 518 1.20 -2.68 -38.72
CA VAL A 518 1.91 -3.54 -39.69
C VAL A 518 2.10 -2.73 -40.96
N VAL A 519 3.33 -2.65 -41.43
CA VAL A 519 3.72 -1.89 -42.64
C VAL A 519 4.56 -2.76 -43.56
N SER A 520 4.77 -2.32 -44.80
CA SER A 520 5.74 -2.96 -45.71
C SER A 520 7.17 -2.79 -45.20
N LEU A 521 8.03 -3.79 -45.46
CA LEU A 521 9.46 -3.67 -45.19
C LEU A 521 10.07 -2.59 -46.08
N SER A 522 10.76 -1.61 -45.49
CA SER A 522 11.48 -0.57 -46.23
C SER A 522 12.83 -1.06 -46.76
N ASP A 523 13.35 -0.42 -47.80
CA ASP A 523 14.67 -0.73 -48.37
C ASP A 523 15.78 -0.56 -47.33
N GLU A 524 15.70 0.48 -46.49
CA GLU A 524 16.66 0.71 -45.42
C GLU A 524 16.65 -0.42 -44.38
N GLN A 525 15.47 -0.89 -43.99
CA GLN A 525 15.34 -2.02 -43.06
C GLN A 525 15.83 -3.33 -43.69
N ALA A 526 15.51 -3.56 -44.97
CA ALA A 526 15.98 -4.73 -45.69
C ALA A 526 17.51 -4.78 -45.76
N GLU A 527 18.15 -3.66 -46.08
CA GLU A 527 19.60 -3.54 -46.10
C GLU A 527 20.21 -3.72 -44.70
N GLU A 528 19.70 -2.99 -43.69
CA GLU A 528 20.21 -3.04 -42.32
C GLU A 528 20.12 -4.46 -41.71
N PHE A 529 18.99 -5.13 -41.93
CA PHE A 529 18.73 -6.46 -41.38
C PHE A 529 19.17 -7.60 -42.29
N LYS A 530 19.66 -7.30 -43.51
CA LYS A 530 20.03 -8.25 -44.56
C LYS A 530 18.87 -9.22 -44.87
N LEU A 531 17.70 -8.65 -45.10
CA LEU A 531 16.48 -9.37 -45.45
C LEU A 531 16.25 -9.25 -46.95
N ASP A 532 15.86 -10.35 -47.59
CA ASP A 532 15.47 -10.33 -49.00
C ASP A 532 14.05 -9.75 -49.14
N PRO A 533 13.85 -8.57 -49.76
CA PRO A 533 12.52 -7.98 -49.97
C PRO A 533 11.62 -8.82 -50.87
N ALA A 534 12.17 -9.77 -51.63
CA ALA A 534 11.38 -10.72 -52.41
C ALA A 534 10.54 -11.64 -51.51
N PHE A 535 11.09 -12.03 -50.35
CA PHE A 535 10.41 -12.86 -49.35
C PHE A 535 9.75 -12.03 -48.26
N TYR A 536 10.47 -11.10 -47.63
CA TYR A 536 9.99 -10.32 -46.50
C TYR A 536 9.15 -9.12 -46.95
N LYS A 537 7.83 -9.26 -46.86
CA LYS A 537 6.87 -8.24 -47.33
C LYS A 537 6.34 -7.35 -46.23
N LYS A 538 6.17 -7.87 -45.01
CA LYS A 538 5.51 -7.18 -43.90
C LYS A 538 6.41 -7.09 -42.68
N CYS A 539 6.29 -6.00 -41.94
CA CYS A 539 7.03 -5.81 -40.71
C CYS A 539 6.31 -4.92 -39.70
N THR A 540 6.80 -4.95 -38.46
CA THR A 540 6.57 -3.90 -37.45
C THR A 540 7.84 -3.75 -36.62
N VAL A 541 8.06 -2.56 -36.07
CA VAL A 541 9.11 -2.33 -35.08
C VAL A 541 8.46 -2.06 -33.73
N VAL A 542 8.96 -2.72 -32.68
CA VAL A 542 8.51 -2.44 -31.31
C VAL A 542 9.68 -2.57 -30.34
N GLU A 543 9.91 -1.54 -29.53
CA GLU A 543 11.03 -1.52 -28.57
C GLU A 543 12.37 -1.90 -29.23
N ASP A 544 12.62 -1.37 -30.44
CA ASP A 544 13.77 -1.65 -31.32
C ASP A 544 13.99 -3.12 -31.70
N VAL A 545 12.93 -3.94 -31.58
CA VAL A 545 12.86 -5.28 -32.17
C VAL A 545 12.14 -5.17 -33.51
N LEU A 546 12.82 -5.54 -34.59
CA LEU A 546 12.19 -5.68 -35.90
C LEU A 546 11.51 -7.05 -35.97
N ILE A 547 10.21 -7.07 -36.20
CA ILE A 547 9.46 -8.28 -36.56
C ILE A 547 9.24 -8.23 -38.07
N ALA A 548 9.80 -9.18 -38.81
CA ALA A 548 9.71 -9.25 -40.26
C ALA A 548 9.15 -10.60 -40.71
N THR A 549 8.34 -10.60 -41.77
CA THR A 549 7.65 -11.80 -42.25
C THR A 549 7.26 -11.69 -43.73
N SER A 550 6.88 -12.81 -44.33
CA SER A 550 6.22 -12.87 -45.64
C SER A 550 4.80 -12.31 -45.61
N ASP A 551 4.13 -12.27 -46.76
CA ASP A 551 2.72 -11.94 -46.89
C ASP A 551 1.76 -13.07 -46.44
N HIS A 552 2.26 -14.29 -46.26
CA HIS A 552 1.47 -15.46 -45.80
C HIS A 552 1.09 -15.39 -44.31
N VAL A 553 1.95 -14.82 -43.46
CA VAL A 553 1.70 -14.72 -42.00
C VAL A 553 0.58 -13.74 -41.70
N SER A 554 -0.35 -14.10 -40.82
CA SER A 554 -1.43 -13.20 -40.40
C SER A 554 -0.92 -11.92 -39.70
N ASP A 555 -1.58 -10.79 -39.95
CA ASP A 555 -1.27 -9.54 -39.25
C ASP A 555 -1.51 -9.65 -37.73
N ASP A 556 -2.45 -10.51 -37.31
CA ASP A 556 -2.73 -10.76 -35.90
C ASP A 556 -1.55 -11.46 -35.20
N ALA A 557 -0.82 -12.34 -35.87
CA ALA A 557 0.39 -12.95 -35.32
C ALA A 557 1.50 -11.91 -35.12
N ILE A 558 1.66 -11.00 -36.09
CA ILE A 558 2.60 -9.87 -35.98
C ILE A 558 2.24 -8.98 -34.78
N ARG A 559 0.95 -8.61 -34.64
CA ARG A 559 0.46 -7.80 -33.52
C ARG A 559 0.63 -8.51 -32.18
N GLU A 560 0.38 -9.80 -32.11
CA GLU A 560 0.52 -10.58 -30.88
C GLU A 560 1.98 -10.70 -30.45
N ALA A 561 2.89 -11.01 -31.38
CA ALA A 561 4.32 -11.03 -31.10
C ALA A 561 4.82 -9.66 -30.63
N ALA A 562 4.41 -8.59 -31.31
CA ALA A 562 4.78 -7.23 -30.94
C ALA A 562 4.22 -6.81 -29.58
N TYR A 563 3.00 -7.22 -29.24
CA TYR A 563 2.41 -6.99 -27.93
C TYR A 563 3.21 -7.69 -26.82
N GLN A 564 3.61 -8.94 -27.03
CA GLN A 564 4.41 -9.70 -26.05
C GLN A 564 5.79 -9.07 -25.85
N PHE A 565 6.51 -8.75 -26.94
CA PHE A 565 7.81 -8.06 -26.83
C PHE A 565 7.70 -6.71 -26.13
N ARG A 566 6.73 -5.87 -26.53
CA ARG A 566 6.48 -4.58 -25.90
C ARG A 566 6.28 -4.73 -24.40
N THR A 567 5.40 -5.64 -24.01
CA THR A 567 5.01 -5.82 -22.62
C THR A 567 6.18 -6.26 -21.76
N ILE A 568 7.00 -7.20 -22.25
CA ILE A 568 8.16 -7.70 -21.53
C ILE A 568 9.28 -6.64 -21.49
N MET A 569 9.61 -6.01 -22.63
CA MET A 569 10.62 -4.94 -22.71
C MET A 569 10.27 -3.72 -21.86
N GLN A 570 8.98 -3.45 -21.68
CA GLN A 570 8.50 -2.39 -20.80
C GLN A 570 8.53 -2.78 -19.32
N SER A 571 8.65 -4.05 -18.95
CA SER A 571 8.77 -4.45 -17.53
C SER A 571 10.20 -4.71 -17.09
N ILE A 572 11.08 -5.10 -18.02
CA ILE A 572 12.50 -5.35 -17.76
C ILE A 572 13.21 -4.10 -17.21
N ASN A 573 14.22 -4.33 -16.38
CA ASN A 573 15.14 -3.30 -15.90
C ASN A 573 15.63 -2.40 -17.07
N PRO A 574 15.50 -1.07 -16.99
CA PRO A 574 15.80 -0.18 -18.12
C PRO A 574 17.20 -0.34 -18.72
N SER A 575 18.21 -0.63 -17.90
CA SER A 575 19.59 -0.83 -18.37
C SER A 575 19.73 -2.14 -19.18
N ILE A 576 19.04 -3.19 -18.75
CA ILE A 576 19.00 -4.48 -19.46
C ILE A 576 18.25 -4.31 -20.78
N ALA A 577 17.09 -3.65 -20.75
CA ALA A 577 16.29 -3.37 -21.94
C ALA A 577 17.08 -2.48 -22.94
N GLY A 578 17.85 -1.50 -22.46
CA GLY A 578 18.73 -0.67 -23.29
C GLY A 578 19.74 -1.52 -24.07
N ARG A 579 20.44 -2.44 -23.40
CA ARG A 579 21.37 -3.36 -24.07
C ARG A 579 20.68 -4.26 -25.10
N ILE A 580 19.46 -4.71 -24.84
CA ILE A 580 18.70 -5.51 -25.83
C ILE A 580 18.39 -4.67 -27.07
N ARG A 581 17.93 -3.42 -26.91
CA ARG A 581 17.67 -2.48 -28.03
C ARG A 581 18.93 -2.26 -28.88
N GLU A 582 20.08 -2.05 -28.23
CA GLU A 582 21.38 -1.86 -28.90
C GLU A 582 21.79 -3.07 -29.77
N ARG A 583 21.33 -4.28 -29.45
CA ARG A 583 21.61 -5.49 -30.24
C ARG A 583 20.72 -5.64 -31.48
N LYS A 584 19.74 -4.74 -31.67
CA LYS A 584 18.84 -4.71 -32.83
C LYS A 584 18.25 -6.09 -33.13
N VAL A 585 17.55 -6.66 -32.15
CA VAL A 585 17.03 -8.03 -32.23
C VAL A 585 16.11 -8.17 -33.45
N LEU A 586 16.30 -9.25 -34.21
CA LEU A 586 15.42 -9.63 -35.31
C LEU A 586 14.49 -10.75 -34.86
N CYS A 587 13.19 -10.55 -35.07
CA CYS A 587 12.18 -11.60 -34.98
C CYS A 587 11.68 -11.92 -36.39
N VAL A 588 11.74 -13.19 -36.77
CA VAL A 588 11.15 -13.69 -38.01
C VAL A 588 9.91 -14.50 -37.66
N LEU A 589 8.79 -14.14 -38.26
CA LEU A 589 7.60 -15.00 -38.22
C LEU A 589 7.51 -15.83 -39.51
N ILE A 590 7.05 -17.07 -39.38
CA ILE A 590 6.79 -17.97 -40.50
C ILE A 590 5.33 -18.40 -40.52
N GLY A 591 4.77 -18.51 -41.71
CA GLY A 591 3.40 -18.97 -41.96
C GLY A 591 3.22 -20.42 -41.54
N HIS A 592 1.99 -20.79 -41.21
CA HIS A 592 1.64 -22.16 -40.88
C HIS A 592 1.82 -23.13 -42.06
N ASP A 593 1.85 -22.61 -43.30
CA ASP A 593 2.06 -23.31 -44.56
C ASP A 593 3.47 -23.14 -45.13
N GLU A 594 4.34 -22.35 -44.48
CA GLU A 594 5.74 -22.14 -44.86
C GLU A 594 6.67 -23.04 -44.04
N LEU A 595 7.82 -23.41 -44.60
CA LEU A 595 8.85 -24.19 -43.90
C LEU A 595 10.05 -23.31 -43.52
N THR A 596 10.78 -23.70 -42.47
CA THR A 596 11.99 -22.98 -42.06
C THR A 596 13.04 -22.92 -43.16
N SER A 597 13.13 -23.97 -43.99
CA SER A 597 13.99 -23.99 -45.17
C SER A 597 13.62 -22.98 -46.25
N ASP A 598 12.40 -22.43 -46.24
CA ASP A 598 11.93 -21.46 -47.23
C ASP A 598 12.40 -20.04 -46.88
N LEU A 599 12.78 -19.81 -45.62
CA LEU A 599 13.37 -18.54 -45.19
C LEU A 599 14.75 -18.35 -45.84
N PRO A 600 15.01 -17.21 -46.52
CA PRO A 600 16.30 -16.98 -47.19
C PRO A 600 17.53 -17.17 -46.28
N GLN A 601 17.45 -16.78 -45.00
CA GLN A 601 18.55 -16.89 -44.03
C GLN A 601 18.73 -18.31 -43.48
N PHE A 602 17.78 -19.21 -43.71
CA PHE A 602 17.73 -20.56 -43.15
C PHE A 602 17.53 -21.65 -44.21
N ALA A 603 17.77 -21.32 -45.48
CA ALA A 603 17.89 -22.28 -46.57
C ALA A 603 18.86 -23.42 -46.19
N SER A 604 18.52 -24.64 -46.60
CA SER A 604 19.21 -25.87 -46.19
C SER A 604 19.46 -26.77 -47.38
N ASP A 605 20.62 -27.45 -47.37
CA ASP A 605 21.04 -28.45 -48.34
C ASP A 605 20.55 -29.88 -48.00
N LYS A 606 19.87 -30.05 -46.86
CA LYS A 606 19.36 -31.33 -46.38
C LYS A 606 18.30 -31.89 -47.31
N THR A 607 18.18 -33.21 -47.36
CA THR A 607 17.16 -33.91 -48.16
C THR A 607 16.45 -35.00 -47.34
N GLY A 608 15.30 -35.47 -47.84
CA GLY A 608 14.56 -36.59 -47.23
C GLY A 608 14.20 -36.39 -45.76
N LYS A 609 14.42 -37.42 -44.92
CA LYS A 609 14.10 -37.40 -43.48
C LYS A 609 14.87 -36.33 -42.70
N GLU A 610 16.07 -35.97 -43.13
CA GLU A 610 16.87 -34.95 -42.46
C GLU A 610 16.31 -33.55 -42.68
N LEU A 611 15.85 -33.25 -43.91
CA LEU A 611 15.15 -31.99 -44.20
C LEU A 611 13.83 -31.92 -43.46
N ALA A 612 13.08 -33.03 -43.43
CA ALA A 612 11.84 -33.13 -42.67
C ALA A 612 12.05 -32.81 -41.19
N PHE A 613 13.08 -33.40 -40.58
CA PHE A 613 13.42 -33.16 -39.18
C PHE A 613 13.87 -31.71 -38.95
N TYR A 614 14.66 -31.14 -39.88
CA TYR A 614 15.06 -29.73 -39.83
C TYR A 614 13.85 -28.80 -39.81
N ASN A 615 12.92 -28.97 -40.76
CA ASN A 615 11.72 -28.13 -40.86
C ASN A 615 10.73 -28.33 -39.72
N TRP A 616 10.63 -29.54 -39.16
CA TRP A 616 9.79 -29.79 -37.99
C TRP A 616 10.35 -29.17 -36.71
N ARG A 617 11.64 -29.37 -36.43
CA ARG A 617 12.24 -29.00 -35.14
C ARG A 617 12.55 -27.50 -35.01
N GLN A 618 12.63 -26.77 -36.14
CA GLN A 618 13.09 -25.38 -36.22
C GLN A 618 11.94 -24.39 -36.47
N ARG A 619 10.83 -24.50 -35.72
CA ARG A 619 9.67 -23.57 -35.82
C ARG A 619 9.52 -22.62 -34.63
N GLY A 620 10.47 -22.70 -33.68
CA GLY A 620 10.56 -21.86 -32.49
C GLY A 620 11.95 -21.97 -31.89
N PHE A 621 12.83 -20.99 -32.15
CA PHE A 621 14.23 -21.05 -31.67
C PHE A 621 14.95 -19.69 -31.75
N LEU A 622 15.97 -19.52 -30.92
CA LEU A 622 16.98 -18.46 -31.01
C LEU A 622 18.24 -18.93 -31.76
N THR A 623 18.77 -18.06 -32.61
CA THR A 623 20.11 -18.18 -33.19
C THR A 623 20.79 -16.81 -33.30
N HIS A 624 21.96 -16.77 -33.93
CA HIS A 624 22.60 -15.52 -34.34
C HIS A 624 22.83 -15.51 -35.85
N LYS A 625 22.32 -14.48 -36.53
CA LYS A 625 22.59 -14.25 -37.96
C LYS A 625 23.34 -12.94 -38.10
N ASN A 626 24.52 -12.99 -38.74
CA ASN A 626 25.39 -11.82 -38.88
C ASN A 626 25.72 -11.14 -37.52
N GLY A 627 25.91 -11.93 -36.46
CA GLY A 627 26.20 -11.43 -35.11
C GLY A 627 25.00 -10.82 -34.37
N ARG A 628 23.80 -10.83 -34.97
CA ARG A 628 22.55 -10.31 -34.40
C ARG A 628 21.73 -11.46 -33.79
N PRO A 629 21.18 -11.30 -32.56
CA PRO A 629 20.19 -12.24 -32.04
C PRO A 629 18.98 -12.31 -32.97
N THR A 630 18.67 -13.51 -33.46
CA THR A 630 17.55 -13.75 -34.38
C THR A 630 16.68 -14.85 -33.81
N VAL A 631 15.45 -14.49 -33.45
CA VAL A 631 14.42 -15.44 -33.02
C VAL A 631 13.47 -15.74 -34.17
N VAL A 632 13.05 -16.99 -34.27
CA VAL A 632 12.11 -17.45 -35.30
C VAL A 632 10.91 -18.08 -34.59
N PHE A 633 9.70 -17.70 -34.99
CA PHE A 633 8.46 -18.29 -34.46
C PHE A 633 7.48 -18.57 -35.58
N ALA A 634 6.77 -19.68 -35.47
CA ALA A 634 5.64 -19.97 -36.33
C ALA A 634 4.37 -19.28 -35.83
N GLU A 635 3.55 -18.77 -36.76
CA GLU A 635 2.34 -18.02 -36.40
C GLU A 635 1.34 -18.88 -35.60
N GLU A 636 1.30 -20.19 -35.84
CA GLU A 636 0.45 -21.12 -35.12
C GLU A 636 0.79 -21.21 -33.63
N ASP A 637 2.04 -20.99 -33.25
CA ASP A 637 2.51 -21.03 -31.88
C ASP A 637 2.32 -19.68 -31.20
N VAL A 638 2.41 -18.58 -31.97
CA VAL A 638 2.14 -17.22 -31.49
C VAL A 638 0.65 -17.01 -31.21
N LEU A 639 -0.24 -17.53 -32.06
CA LEU A 639 -1.70 -17.39 -31.95
C LEU A 639 -2.43 -18.62 -31.41
N GLU A 640 -1.71 -19.70 -31.10
CA GLU A 640 -2.24 -20.97 -30.60
C GLU A 640 -3.30 -21.59 -31.56
N TYR A 641 -2.98 -21.71 -32.85
CA TYR A 641 -3.83 -22.39 -33.84
C TYR A 641 -4.08 -23.85 -33.48
N GLU A 642 -5.07 -24.49 -34.12
CA GLU A 642 -5.27 -25.94 -33.94
C GLU A 642 -4.15 -26.71 -34.58
N GLY A 643 -3.57 -27.68 -33.88
CA GLY A 643 -2.39 -28.43 -34.33
C GLY A 643 -1.05 -27.83 -33.88
N GLY A 644 -0.99 -26.51 -33.65
CA GLY A 644 0.17 -25.81 -33.09
C GLY A 644 0.33 -25.96 -31.57
N MET A 645 1.36 -25.31 -31.02
CA MET A 645 1.65 -25.28 -29.59
C MET A 645 0.63 -24.43 -28.83
N ARG A 646 0.02 -24.99 -27.78
CA ARG A 646 -1.02 -24.30 -26.96
C ARG A 646 -0.79 -24.37 -25.44
N ILE A 647 0.31 -25.00 -25.01
CA ILE A 647 0.56 -25.34 -23.60
C ILE A 647 1.59 -24.40 -22.98
N GLU A 648 2.37 -23.72 -23.82
CA GLU A 648 3.39 -22.74 -23.44
C GLU A 648 3.51 -21.65 -24.51
N SER A 649 4.15 -20.54 -24.15
CA SER A 649 4.61 -19.54 -25.12
C SER A 649 6.10 -19.76 -25.39
N ILE A 650 6.39 -20.35 -26.56
CA ILE A 650 7.75 -20.48 -27.08
C ILE A 650 8.37 -19.10 -27.33
N LEU A 651 7.57 -18.10 -27.68
CA LEU A 651 8.02 -16.72 -27.83
C LEU A 651 8.64 -16.19 -26.52
N ILE A 652 7.96 -16.39 -25.40
CA ILE A 652 8.46 -15.95 -24.09
C ILE A 652 9.70 -16.74 -23.68
N HIS A 653 9.76 -18.03 -24.00
CA HIS A 653 10.94 -18.87 -23.76
C HIS A 653 12.18 -18.35 -24.50
N GLU A 654 12.09 -18.23 -25.82
CA GLU A 654 13.22 -17.80 -26.67
C GLU A 654 13.59 -16.33 -26.43
N PHE A 655 12.60 -15.48 -26.13
CA PHE A 655 12.91 -14.13 -25.69
C PHE A 655 13.59 -14.10 -24.32
N GLY A 656 13.34 -15.09 -23.46
CA GLY A 656 14.13 -15.36 -22.26
C GLY A 656 15.62 -15.54 -22.57
N HIS A 657 15.93 -16.33 -23.60
CA HIS A 657 17.31 -16.48 -24.09
C HIS A 657 17.87 -15.18 -24.68
N VAL A 658 17.07 -14.37 -25.36
CA VAL A 658 17.48 -13.02 -25.82
C VAL A 658 17.82 -12.11 -24.63
N ILE A 659 16.98 -12.07 -23.60
CA ILE A 659 17.23 -11.27 -22.39
C ILE A 659 18.53 -11.70 -21.71
N HIS A 660 18.77 -13.01 -21.65
CA HIS A 660 20.02 -13.57 -21.12
C HIS A 660 21.23 -13.22 -21.99
N GLY A 661 21.17 -13.46 -23.30
CA GLY A 661 22.30 -13.29 -24.21
C GLY A 661 22.63 -11.83 -24.53
N ALA A 662 21.62 -11.04 -24.88
CA ALA A 662 21.78 -9.64 -25.26
C ALA A 662 21.73 -8.68 -24.05
N GLY A 663 20.94 -9.01 -23.03
CA GLY A 663 20.66 -8.12 -21.92
C GLY A 663 21.61 -8.26 -20.72
N PHE A 664 22.23 -9.41 -20.47
CA PHE A 664 23.06 -9.59 -19.28
C PHE A 664 24.48 -9.07 -19.50
N ASP A 665 24.97 -8.29 -18.53
CA ASP A 665 26.39 -7.98 -18.41
C ASP A 665 27.14 -9.12 -17.69
N ARG A 666 28.45 -8.96 -17.51
CA ARG A 666 29.28 -9.97 -16.83
C ARG A 666 28.77 -10.30 -15.42
N LYS A 667 28.35 -9.28 -14.65
CA LYS A 667 27.85 -9.48 -13.27
C LYS A 667 26.57 -10.30 -13.24
N LEU A 668 25.65 -10.06 -14.16
CA LEU A 668 24.42 -10.83 -14.28
C LEU A 668 24.69 -12.27 -14.77
N GLN A 669 25.65 -12.46 -15.68
CA GLN A 669 26.09 -13.79 -16.11
C GLN A 669 26.67 -14.61 -14.96
N ASP A 670 27.53 -14.01 -14.13
CA ASP A 670 28.11 -14.65 -12.95
C ASP A 670 27.02 -15.01 -11.93
N ARG A 671 26.10 -14.07 -11.65
CA ARG A 671 24.95 -14.30 -10.75
C ARG A 671 24.04 -15.43 -11.24
N LEU A 672 23.74 -15.51 -12.54
CA LEU A 672 22.96 -16.62 -13.10
C LEU A 672 23.68 -17.96 -12.88
N THR A 673 25.00 -17.98 -13.08
CA THR A 673 25.82 -19.17 -12.89
C THR A 673 25.78 -19.66 -11.46
N GLU A 674 25.99 -18.76 -10.48
CA GLU A 674 25.89 -19.11 -9.05
C GLU A 674 24.49 -19.63 -8.67
N THR A 675 23.45 -18.98 -9.19
CA THR A 675 22.05 -19.34 -8.92
C THR A 675 21.72 -20.73 -9.46
N PHE A 676 22.12 -21.00 -10.70
CA PHE A 676 21.97 -22.30 -11.36
C PHE A 676 22.72 -23.42 -10.62
N GLN A 677 24.00 -23.21 -10.27
CA GLN A 677 24.78 -24.21 -9.55
C GLN A 677 24.19 -24.54 -8.18
N ARG A 678 23.65 -23.54 -7.48
CA ARG A 678 22.92 -23.76 -6.22
C ARG A 678 21.68 -24.62 -6.41
N ALA A 679 20.89 -24.37 -7.45
CA ALA A 679 19.71 -25.17 -7.76
C ALA A 679 20.11 -26.63 -8.06
N ARG A 680 21.15 -26.83 -8.88
CA ARG A 680 21.68 -28.16 -9.21
C ARG A 680 22.15 -28.93 -7.98
N LEU A 681 22.93 -28.30 -7.10
CA LEU A 681 23.43 -28.93 -5.86
C LEU A 681 22.30 -29.38 -4.93
N LYS A 682 21.12 -28.75 -5.02
CA LYS A 682 19.93 -29.09 -4.23
C LYS A 682 18.97 -30.05 -4.93
N GLY A 683 19.30 -30.51 -6.15
CA GLY A 683 18.40 -31.35 -6.95
C GLY A 683 17.12 -30.63 -7.38
N ILE A 684 17.10 -29.29 -7.39
CA ILE A 684 15.96 -28.54 -7.93
C ILE A 684 15.90 -28.81 -9.45
N TRP A 685 14.68 -28.94 -9.98
CA TRP A 685 14.38 -29.32 -11.36
C TRP A 685 14.70 -30.80 -11.73
N MET A 686 14.86 -31.67 -10.73
CA MET A 686 15.00 -33.13 -10.91
C MET A 686 13.66 -33.89 -10.89
N ASP A 687 12.57 -33.22 -10.58
CA ASP A 687 11.27 -33.81 -10.24
C ASP A 687 10.28 -33.86 -11.43
N GLY A 688 10.81 -34.02 -12.64
CA GLY A 688 9.99 -34.27 -13.84
C GLY A 688 9.41 -35.69 -13.85
N ARG A 689 8.28 -35.88 -14.53
CA ARG A 689 7.72 -37.23 -14.77
C ARG A 689 8.46 -37.92 -15.91
N ALA A 690 9.07 -39.06 -15.63
CA ALA A 690 9.58 -39.95 -16.67
C ALA A 690 8.42 -40.75 -17.31
N ALA A 691 7.71 -40.13 -18.26
CA ALA A 691 6.61 -40.78 -18.98
C ALA A 691 6.57 -40.37 -20.45
N GLN A 692 6.29 -41.34 -21.32
CA GLN A 692 6.19 -41.16 -22.77
C GLN A 692 4.77 -41.37 -23.26
N ARG A 693 4.24 -40.43 -24.04
CA ARG A 693 2.99 -40.66 -24.79
C ARG A 693 3.28 -41.46 -26.05
N TYR A 694 2.61 -42.60 -26.20
CA TYR A 694 2.72 -43.46 -27.38
C TYR A 694 1.66 -43.05 -28.41
N ARG A 695 2.09 -42.73 -29.65
CA ARG A 695 1.27 -42.01 -30.66
C ARG A 695 1.16 -42.73 -32.00
N ARG A 696 1.70 -43.95 -32.13
CA ARG A 696 1.79 -44.67 -33.42
C ARG A 696 0.52 -45.41 -33.84
N ILE A 697 -0.51 -45.43 -33.00
CA ILE A 697 -1.81 -46.04 -33.33
C ILE A 697 -2.65 -44.99 -34.06
N LYS A 698 -2.96 -45.23 -35.34
CA LYS A 698 -3.84 -44.37 -36.15
C LYS A 698 -5.18 -45.04 -36.52
N SER A 699 -5.38 -46.31 -36.14
CA SER A 699 -6.56 -47.10 -36.55
C SER A 699 -7.87 -46.57 -35.97
N GLU A 700 -8.91 -46.45 -36.79
CA GLU A 700 -10.26 -46.14 -36.31
C GLU A 700 -10.92 -47.33 -35.59
N THR A 701 -10.55 -48.56 -35.97
CA THR A 701 -11.02 -49.79 -35.33
C THR A 701 -10.04 -50.24 -34.23
N PRO A 702 -10.52 -50.88 -33.15
CA PRO A 702 -9.65 -51.30 -32.05
C PRO A 702 -8.60 -52.34 -32.46
N VAL A 703 -7.33 -52.02 -32.25
CA VAL A 703 -6.16 -52.89 -32.49
C VAL A 703 -5.47 -53.27 -31.18
N SER A 704 -4.77 -54.40 -31.16
CA SER A 704 -3.98 -54.87 -30.02
C SER A 704 -2.89 -53.84 -29.65
N LEU A 705 -2.94 -53.30 -28.44
CA LEU A 705 -1.90 -52.39 -27.97
C LEU A 705 -0.56 -53.12 -27.82
N PHE A 706 -0.60 -54.37 -27.36
CA PHE A 706 0.60 -55.19 -27.19
C PHE A 706 1.36 -55.37 -28.51
N ASP A 707 0.67 -55.76 -29.58
CA ASP A 707 1.31 -55.98 -30.89
C ASP A 707 1.87 -54.67 -31.47
N ALA A 708 1.16 -53.56 -31.24
CA ALA A 708 1.63 -52.24 -31.66
C ALA A 708 2.92 -51.84 -30.93
N LEU A 709 3.02 -52.11 -29.62
CA LEU A 709 4.22 -51.83 -28.82
C LEU A 709 5.38 -52.73 -29.24
N VAL A 710 5.16 -54.04 -29.46
CA VAL A 710 6.18 -54.97 -29.97
C VAL A 710 6.74 -54.51 -31.31
N LYS A 711 5.87 -54.01 -32.19
CA LYS A 711 6.29 -53.47 -33.49
C LYS A 711 7.13 -52.19 -33.35
N SER A 712 6.78 -51.30 -32.42
CA SER A 712 7.43 -49.99 -32.28
C SER A 712 8.70 -50.01 -31.45
N PHE A 713 8.79 -50.93 -30.49
CA PHE A 713 9.92 -51.10 -29.57
C PHE A 713 10.51 -52.50 -29.75
N SER A 714 10.92 -52.82 -30.99
CA SER A 714 11.42 -54.15 -31.36
C SER A 714 12.74 -54.53 -30.68
N ASP A 715 13.42 -53.56 -30.08
CA ASP A 715 14.61 -53.76 -29.24
C ASP A 715 14.27 -54.16 -27.80
N GLN A 716 13.01 -54.09 -27.38
CA GLN A 716 12.55 -54.51 -26.06
C GLN A 716 11.98 -55.93 -26.10
N PRO A 717 12.28 -56.79 -25.10
CA PRO A 717 11.71 -58.14 -25.05
C PRO A 717 10.17 -58.11 -24.98
N PRO A 718 9.44 -58.91 -25.79
CA PRO A 718 7.97 -58.97 -25.70
C PRO A 718 7.46 -59.31 -24.29
N ALA A 719 8.21 -60.10 -23.53
CA ALA A 719 7.88 -60.41 -22.13
C ALA A 719 7.89 -59.17 -21.22
N LEU A 720 8.84 -58.24 -21.42
CA LEU A 720 8.90 -56.98 -20.68
C LEU A 720 7.70 -56.09 -21.03
N LEU A 721 7.37 -55.95 -22.32
CA LEU A 721 6.22 -55.15 -22.75
C LEU A 721 4.91 -55.69 -22.18
N LYS A 722 4.76 -57.03 -22.13
CA LYS A 722 3.62 -57.69 -21.51
C LYS A 722 3.56 -57.40 -20.00
N ALA A 723 4.67 -57.56 -19.29
CA ALA A 723 4.76 -57.27 -17.86
C ALA A 723 4.46 -55.79 -17.53
N CYS A 724 4.88 -54.85 -18.38
CA CYS A 724 4.57 -53.44 -18.21
C CYS A 724 3.07 -53.14 -18.38
N LEU A 725 2.41 -53.78 -19.36
CA LEU A 725 0.96 -53.67 -19.53
C LEU A 725 0.24 -54.26 -18.31
N ASP A 726 0.53 -55.52 -17.97
CA ASP A 726 -0.14 -56.24 -16.88
C ASP A 726 0.17 -55.66 -15.48
N GLY A 727 1.35 -55.05 -15.32
CA GLY A 727 1.81 -54.40 -14.11
C GLY A 727 1.36 -52.95 -13.94
N GLY A 728 0.58 -52.42 -14.89
CA GLY A 728 -0.01 -51.07 -14.80
C GLY A 728 0.93 -49.91 -15.10
N ASP A 729 2.10 -50.16 -15.70
CA ASP A 729 3.05 -49.11 -16.12
C ASP A 729 2.64 -48.42 -17.42
N ILE A 730 1.69 -49.00 -18.16
CA ILE A 730 1.12 -48.41 -19.35
C ILE A 730 -0.34 -48.07 -19.08
N LEU A 731 -0.67 -46.80 -19.27
CA LEU A 731 -2.01 -46.27 -19.05
C LEU A 731 -2.71 -46.05 -20.38
N VAL A 732 -3.97 -46.44 -20.46
CA VAL A 732 -4.88 -46.08 -21.55
C VAL A 732 -5.94 -45.15 -20.99
N ASN A 733 -6.03 -43.94 -21.56
CA ASN A 733 -6.92 -42.88 -21.09
C ASN A 733 -6.77 -42.59 -19.58
N GLY A 734 -5.53 -42.67 -19.09
CA GLY A 734 -5.16 -42.39 -17.70
C GLY A 734 -5.40 -43.55 -16.71
N LYS A 735 -5.84 -44.73 -17.17
CA LYS A 735 -6.06 -45.90 -16.32
C LYS A 735 -5.07 -47.02 -16.63
N PRO A 736 -4.57 -47.76 -15.62
CA PRO A 736 -3.81 -48.99 -15.83
C PRO A 736 -4.58 -49.98 -16.69
N THR A 737 -3.86 -50.77 -17.47
CA THR A 737 -4.44 -51.73 -18.42
C THR A 737 -3.82 -53.12 -18.27
N ASN A 738 -3.99 -54.00 -19.27
CA ASN A 738 -3.31 -55.29 -19.38
C ASN A 738 -3.01 -55.63 -20.84
N SER A 739 -2.32 -56.76 -21.07
CA SER A 739 -1.83 -57.15 -22.40
C SER A 739 -2.90 -57.51 -23.43
N THR A 740 -4.17 -57.63 -23.02
CA THR A 740 -5.28 -57.96 -23.93
C THR A 740 -6.04 -56.72 -24.42
N VAL A 741 -5.65 -55.53 -23.96
CA VAL A 741 -6.32 -54.27 -24.31
C VAL A 741 -6.24 -53.99 -25.81
N LYS A 742 -7.37 -53.55 -26.36
CA LYS A 742 -7.47 -53.00 -27.71
C LYS A 742 -7.73 -51.50 -27.64
N VAL A 743 -7.10 -50.76 -28.54
CA VAL A 743 -7.10 -49.30 -28.59
C VAL A 743 -7.27 -48.80 -30.02
N THR A 744 -7.80 -47.61 -30.15
CA THR A 744 -7.95 -46.86 -31.41
C THR A 744 -7.00 -45.67 -31.43
N GLY A 745 -6.90 -44.96 -32.55
CA GLY A 745 -6.12 -43.73 -32.64
C GLY A 745 -6.66 -42.57 -31.78
N LYS A 746 -7.87 -42.72 -31.20
CA LYS A 746 -8.44 -41.74 -30.27
C LYS A 746 -7.98 -41.95 -28.82
N ASP A 747 -7.45 -43.12 -28.50
CA ASP A 747 -7.05 -43.47 -27.14
C ASP A 747 -5.69 -42.88 -26.76
N LYS A 748 -5.59 -42.31 -25.55
CA LYS A 748 -4.34 -41.75 -25.03
C LYS A 748 -3.53 -42.83 -24.32
N VAL A 749 -2.49 -43.32 -24.98
CA VAL A 749 -1.56 -44.29 -24.40
C VAL A 749 -0.35 -43.59 -23.78
N LEU A 750 -0.08 -43.86 -22.51
CA LEU A 750 1.04 -43.30 -21.76
C LEU A 750 1.88 -44.42 -21.13
N ILE A 751 3.18 -44.46 -21.41
CA ILE A 751 4.16 -45.37 -20.82
C ILE A 751 4.80 -44.63 -19.65
N VAL A 752 4.71 -45.17 -18.43
CA VAL A 752 5.21 -44.57 -17.19
C VAL A 752 6.46 -45.32 -16.75
N PHE A 753 7.63 -44.70 -16.91
CA PHE A 753 8.90 -45.34 -16.56
C PHE A 753 9.23 -45.28 -15.06
N GLY A 754 8.52 -44.41 -14.32
CA GLY A 754 8.72 -44.19 -12.89
C GLY A 754 9.97 -43.39 -12.54
N GLY A 755 10.00 -42.89 -11.30
CA GLY A 755 11.10 -42.11 -10.74
C GLY A 755 11.23 -40.69 -11.31
N GLU A 756 12.13 -39.94 -10.68
CA GLU A 756 12.51 -38.58 -11.05
C GLU A 756 13.27 -38.52 -12.39
N LYS A 757 13.24 -37.34 -13.04
CA LYS A 757 13.85 -37.07 -14.33
C LYS A 757 14.52 -35.70 -14.32
N GLU A 758 15.77 -35.66 -14.75
CA GLU A 758 16.45 -34.39 -15.04
C GLU A 758 15.69 -33.58 -16.11
N CYS A 759 15.20 -32.41 -15.71
CA CYS A 759 14.55 -31.44 -16.59
C CYS A 759 15.59 -30.54 -17.30
N TYR A 760 15.16 -29.82 -18.33
CA TYR A 760 16.03 -28.88 -19.06
C TYR A 760 16.65 -27.84 -18.14
N ALA A 761 15.84 -27.22 -17.28
CA ALA A 761 16.30 -26.32 -16.24
C ALA A 761 17.32 -26.93 -15.25
N HIS A 762 17.43 -28.25 -15.13
CA HIS A 762 18.50 -28.88 -14.34
C HIS A 762 19.80 -29.03 -15.15
N LYS A 763 19.69 -29.35 -16.43
CA LYS A 763 20.82 -29.71 -17.31
C LYS A 763 21.54 -28.51 -17.90
N ASN A 764 20.82 -27.45 -18.22
CA ASN A 764 21.34 -26.32 -18.98
C ASN A 764 21.04 -24.98 -18.29
N ARG A 765 22.08 -24.17 -18.11
CA ARG A 765 22.00 -22.86 -17.45
C ARG A 765 21.13 -21.85 -18.20
N ALA A 766 21.13 -21.89 -19.53
CA ALA A 766 20.28 -21.02 -20.35
C ALA A 766 18.80 -21.44 -20.22
N GLU A 767 18.52 -22.74 -20.31
CA GLU A 767 17.17 -23.29 -20.11
C GLU A 767 16.64 -23.02 -18.70
N TYR A 768 17.50 -23.14 -17.68
CA TYR A 768 17.16 -22.77 -16.30
C TYR A 768 16.63 -21.33 -16.20
N TRP A 769 17.25 -20.41 -16.94
CA TRP A 769 16.76 -19.04 -17.03
C TRP A 769 15.45 -18.95 -17.82
N ALA A 770 15.38 -19.54 -19.01
CA ALA A 770 14.21 -19.45 -19.89
C ALA A 770 12.94 -20.07 -19.28
N GLU A 771 13.03 -21.26 -18.67
CA GLU A 771 11.91 -21.86 -17.91
C GLU A 771 11.52 -20.99 -16.70
N GLY A 772 12.49 -20.34 -16.06
CA GLY A 772 12.27 -19.33 -15.02
C GLY A 772 11.45 -18.14 -15.54
N VAL A 773 11.77 -17.62 -16.71
CA VAL A 773 11.05 -16.54 -17.39
C VAL A 773 9.62 -16.98 -17.73
N GLN A 774 9.44 -18.17 -18.30
CA GLN A 774 8.11 -18.72 -18.60
C GLN A 774 7.28 -18.89 -17.33
N CYS A 775 7.85 -19.44 -16.26
CA CYS A 775 7.18 -19.51 -14.96
C CYS A 775 6.83 -18.11 -14.44
N TRP A 776 7.74 -17.14 -14.54
CA TRP A 776 7.51 -15.76 -14.10
C TRP A 776 6.31 -15.11 -14.80
N TYR A 777 6.02 -15.49 -16.05
CA TYR A 777 4.88 -15.02 -16.82
C TYR A 777 3.69 -16.00 -16.88
N ASN A 778 3.72 -17.10 -16.13
CA ASN A 778 2.68 -18.13 -16.08
C ASN A 778 2.43 -18.87 -17.41
N THR A 779 3.50 -19.21 -18.13
CA THR A 779 3.40 -19.85 -19.45
C THR A 779 4.32 -21.06 -19.61
N ASN A 780 4.93 -21.56 -18.53
CA ASN A 780 5.78 -22.75 -18.65
C ASN A 780 4.92 -23.97 -18.95
N ARG A 781 5.44 -24.85 -19.81
CA ARG A 781 4.86 -26.17 -19.98
C ARG A 781 5.06 -27.01 -18.72
N THR A 782 4.17 -27.96 -18.47
CA THR A 782 4.30 -28.88 -17.33
C THR A 782 4.34 -30.34 -17.75
N MET A 783 5.17 -31.12 -17.05
CA MET A 783 5.11 -32.58 -16.96
C MET A 783 5.22 -33.29 -18.30
N ASP A 784 6.29 -33.00 -19.04
CA ASP A 784 6.61 -33.68 -20.29
C ASP A 784 8.08 -34.17 -20.32
N HIS A 785 8.60 -34.46 -21.52
CA HIS A 785 9.97 -34.95 -21.69
C HIS A 785 11.04 -33.95 -21.26
N ASP A 786 10.74 -32.66 -21.12
CA ASP A 786 11.74 -31.62 -20.84
C ASP A 786 11.45 -30.88 -19.53
N HIS A 787 10.18 -30.64 -19.22
CA HIS A 787 9.74 -29.75 -18.15
C HIS A 787 9.29 -30.48 -16.87
N ASN A 788 9.37 -29.79 -15.74
CA ASN A 788 8.84 -30.28 -14.47
C ASN A 788 7.38 -29.85 -14.25
N HIS A 789 6.92 -29.83 -12.99
CA HIS A 789 5.53 -29.57 -12.63
C HIS A 789 5.17 -28.09 -12.42
N ILE A 790 6.14 -27.18 -12.38
CA ILE A 790 5.88 -25.75 -12.07
C ILE A 790 5.70 -24.92 -13.34
N HIS A 791 4.74 -23.99 -13.29
CA HIS A 791 4.41 -23.14 -14.44
C HIS A 791 3.92 -21.74 -14.08
N THR A 792 3.95 -21.37 -12.80
CA THR A 792 3.48 -20.05 -12.37
C THR A 792 4.52 -19.33 -11.52
N ARG A 793 4.44 -17.99 -11.49
CA ARG A 793 5.33 -17.16 -10.68
C ARG A 793 5.24 -17.53 -9.19
N LYS A 794 4.03 -17.87 -8.74
CA LYS A 794 3.78 -18.28 -7.35
C LYS A 794 4.51 -19.57 -7.03
N GLN A 795 4.42 -20.57 -7.91
CA GLN A 795 5.16 -21.82 -7.75
C GLN A 795 6.66 -21.58 -7.81
N LEU A 796 7.16 -20.80 -8.77
CA LEU A 796 8.59 -20.46 -8.86
C LEU A 796 9.11 -19.82 -7.58
N LYS A 797 8.38 -18.86 -7.00
CA LYS A 797 8.76 -18.23 -5.71
C LYS A 797 8.88 -19.23 -4.55
N ALA A 798 8.03 -20.26 -4.55
CA ALA A 798 8.05 -21.29 -3.50
C ALA A 798 9.12 -22.36 -3.78
N TYR A 799 9.29 -22.73 -5.05
CA TYR A 799 10.10 -23.85 -5.51
C TYR A 799 11.58 -23.48 -5.68
N ASP A 800 11.86 -22.35 -6.34
CA ASP A 800 13.20 -21.81 -6.55
C ASP A 800 13.24 -20.30 -6.23
N PRO A 801 13.30 -19.92 -4.94
CA PRO A 801 13.25 -18.52 -4.53
C PRO A 801 14.44 -17.69 -5.04
N HIS A 802 15.58 -18.30 -5.38
CA HIS A 802 16.74 -17.58 -5.90
C HIS A 802 16.55 -17.22 -7.37
N LEU A 803 16.08 -18.15 -8.20
CA LEU A 803 15.69 -17.85 -9.58
C LEU A 803 14.54 -16.85 -9.62
N ALA A 804 13.55 -17.00 -8.73
CA ALA A 804 12.44 -16.05 -8.62
C ALA A 804 12.94 -14.64 -8.27
N LYS A 805 13.92 -14.51 -7.36
CA LYS A 805 14.49 -13.21 -7.02
C LYS A 805 15.27 -12.61 -8.18
N MET A 806 16.00 -13.44 -8.93
CA MET A 806 16.69 -12.98 -10.13
C MET A 806 15.71 -12.51 -11.22
N CYS A 807 14.63 -13.26 -11.45
CA CYS A 807 13.54 -12.84 -12.33
C CYS A 807 12.93 -11.51 -11.89
N GLU A 808 12.70 -11.30 -10.59
CA GLU A 808 12.18 -10.03 -10.07
C GLU A 808 13.09 -8.84 -10.38
N ASP A 809 14.40 -9.00 -10.17
CA ASP A 809 15.37 -7.92 -10.36
C ASP A 809 15.60 -7.58 -11.84
N VAL A 810 15.49 -8.59 -12.72
CA VAL A 810 15.70 -8.45 -14.17
C VAL A 810 14.42 -8.06 -14.90
N LEU A 811 13.34 -8.83 -14.72
CA LEU A 811 12.08 -8.72 -15.46
C LEU A 811 11.10 -7.73 -14.80
N GLY A 812 11.42 -7.26 -13.60
CA GLY A 812 10.54 -6.43 -12.78
C GLY A 812 9.41 -7.23 -12.13
N ASN A 813 8.61 -6.53 -11.32
CA ASN A 813 7.48 -7.13 -10.59
C ASN A 813 6.11 -6.78 -11.22
N SER A 814 6.07 -6.68 -12.55
CA SER A 814 4.82 -6.41 -13.29
C SER A 814 3.72 -7.40 -12.92
N ARG A 815 2.47 -6.91 -12.84
CA ARG A 815 1.29 -7.76 -12.67
C ARG A 815 0.91 -8.54 -13.92
N TRP A 816 1.44 -8.16 -15.08
CA TRP A 816 1.17 -8.86 -16.32
C TRP A 816 1.59 -10.33 -16.24
N ARG A 817 0.72 -11.20 -16.74
CA ARG A 817 0.95 -12.62 -16.96
C ARG A 817 0.50 -12.91 -18.38
N PHE A 818 1.16 -13.87 -19.01
CA PHE A 818 0.71 -14.37 -20.28
C PHE A 818 -0.73 -14.90 -20.13
N VAL A 819 -1.59 -14.43 -21.02
CA VAL A 819 -2.94 -14.92 -21.19
C VAL A 819 -3.03 -15.33 -22.65
N SER A 820 -3.45 -16.58 -22.88
CA SER A 820 -3.58 -17.16 -24.21
C SER A 820 -4.27 -16.17 -25.17
N PRO A 821 -3.72 -15.95 -26.39
CA PRO A 821 -4.35 -15.09 -27.40
C PRO A 821 -5.77 -15.54 -27.73
N ARG A 822 -6.08 -16.85 -27.62
CA ARG A 822 -7.44 -17.37 -27.80
C ARG A 822 -8.43 -16.84 -26.77
N GLN A 823 -7.99 -16.59 -25.53
CA GLN A 823 -8.81 -16.00 -24.46
C GLN A 823 -8.94 -14.47 -24.61
N ARG A 824 -8.05 -13.87 -25.42
CA ARG A 824 -8.03 -12.44 -25.76
C ARG A 824 -8.61 -12.15 -27.15
N ALA A 825 -9.05 -13.15 -27.90
CA ALA A 825 -9.75 -12.98 -29.17
C ALA A 825 -10.89 -11.97 -29.05
N GLY A 826 -11.00 -11.07 -30.04
CA GLY A 826 -11.97 -9.99 -30.06
C GLY A 826 -11.64 -8.81 -29.15
N LYS A 827 -10.44 -8.72 -28.56
CA LYS A 827 -10.03 -7.65 -27.65
C LYS A 827 -8.75 -6.95 -28.10
N GLU A 828 -8.68 -5.64 -27.87
CA GLU A 828 -7.48 -4.82 -28.04
C GLU A 828 -6.79 -5.02 -29.41
N HIS A 829 -5.52 -5.43 -29.45
CA HIS A 829 -4.78 -5.68 -30.69
C HIS A 829 -5.17 -6.98 -31.42
N LEU A 830 -6.04 -7.79 -30.80
CA LEU A 830 -6.64 -9.01 -31.36
C LEU A 830 -8.15 -8.84 -31.62
N LYS A 831 -8.62 -7.61 -31.81
CA LYS A 831 -10.05 -7.30 -32.05
C LYS A 831 -10.64 -8.05 -33.25
N ASP A 832 -9.82 -8.34 -34.27
CA ASP A 832 -10.24 -8.99 -35.52
C ASP A 832 -9.89 -10.49 -35.55
N PHE A 833 -9.19 -10.99 -34.52
CA PHE A 833 -8.76 -12.37 -34.43
C PHE A 833 -9.90 -13.28 -33.95
N ASP A 834 -10.24 -14.29 -34.77
CA ASP A 834 -11.20 -15.34 -34.45
C ASP A 834 -10.53 -16.73 -34.49
N PRO A 835 -10.27 -17.34 -33.32
CA PRO A 835 -9.63 -18.66 -33.22
C PRO A 835 -10.38 -19.81 -33.88
N ALA A 836 -11.66 -19.64 -34.21
CA ALA A 836 -12.47 -20.64 -34.91
C ALA A 836 -12.31 -20.57 -36.43
N LYS A 837 -11.81 -19.44 -36.96
CA LYS A 837 -11.51 -19.24 -38.38
C LYS A 837 -10.03 -19.40 -38.73
N SER A 838 -9.18 -19.56 -37.71
CA SER A 838 -7.76 -19.79 -37.90
C SER A 838 -7.49 -21.11 -38.65
N PRO A 839 -6.41 -21.19 -39.43
CA PRO A 839 -5.97 -22.44 -40.03
C PRO A 839 -5.77 -23.55 -38.99
N LYS A 840 -5.94 -24.78 -39.44
CA LYS A 840 -5.55 -25.97 -38.69
C LYS A 840 -4.22 -26.47 -39.25
N VAL A 841 -3.22 -26.50 -38.40
CA VAL A 841 -1.89 -27.04 -38.72
C VAL A 841 -1.99 -28.56 -38.74
N ILE A 842 -1.59 -29.14 -39.86
CA ILE A 842 -1.48 -30.59 -40.04
C ILE A 842 -0.06 -30.83 -40.52
N ASP A 843 0.76 -31.44 -39.66
CA ASP A 843 2.09 -31.87 -40.05
C ASP A 843 1.97 -32.90 -41.19
N PRO A 844 2.75 -32.74 -42.28
CA PRO A 844 2.89 -33.80 -43.28
C PRO A 844 3.30 -35.13 -42.64
N ASP A 845 2.79 -36.26 -43.13
CA ASP A 845 3.04 -37.59 -42.54
C ASP A 845 4.53 -37.91 -42.30
N PHE A 846 5.39 -37.42 -43.19
CA PHE A 846 6.84 -37.62 -43.12
C PHE A 846 7.50 -36.81 -41.98
N ILE A 847 6.95 -35.64 -41.62
CA ILE A 847 7.35 -34.81 -40.48
C ILE A 847 6.88 -35.46 -39.17
N GLU A 848 5.62 -35.90 -39.12
CA GLU A 848 5.05 -36.55 -37.93
C GLU A 848 5.82 -37.82 -37.56
N THR A 849 6.23 -38.60 -38.57
CA THR A 849 7.06 -39.80 -38.36
C THR A 849 8.42 -39.47 -37.75
N ALA A 850 9.09 -38.43 -38.26
CA ALA A 850 10.38 -37.98 -37.73
C ALA A 850 10.28 -37.51 -36.26
N ALA A 851 9.18 -36.83 -35.91
CA ALA A 851 8.88 -36.43 -34.54
C ALA A 851 8.75 -37.63 -33.59
N TYR A 852 8.02 -38.67 -34.01
CA TYR A 852 7.84 -39.89 -33.21
C TYR A 852 9.15 -40.65 -33.01
N ASP A 853 9.96 -40.77 -34.06
CA ASP A 853 11.28 -41.39 -33.99
C ASP A 853 12.20 -40.67 -32.98
N TYR A 854 12.15 -39.32 -32.93
CA TYR A 854 12.88 -38.53 -31.95
C TYR A 854 12.49 -38.85 -30.51
N TYR A 855 11.18 -38.86 -30.20
CA TYR A 855 10.70 -39.16 -28.85
C TYR A 855 11.06 -40.60 -28.44
N ASP A 856 10.86 -41.58 -29.32
CA ASP A 856 11.20 -42.97 -29.04
C ASP A 856 12.71 -43.12 -28.74
N LYS A 857 13.56 -42.43 -29.49
CA LYS A 857 15.00 -42.40 -29.23
C LYS A 857 15.34 -41.74 -27.89
N TYR A 858 14.68 -40.65 -27.53
CA TYR A 858 14.88 -39.96 -26.25
C TYR A 858 14.58 -40.88 -25.06
N TRP A 859 13.45 -41.60 -25.12
CA TRP A 859 12.98 -42.46 -24.03
C TRP A 859 13.63 -43.84 -24.01
N LYS A 860 14.43 -44.19 -25.01
CA LYS A 860 15.06 -45.51 -25.16
C LYS A 860 15.76 -46.01 -23.89
N THR A 861 16.53 -45.15 -23.21
CA THR A 861 17.26 -45.54 -22.00
C THR A 861 16.37 -45.73 -20.77
N TYR A 862 15.15 -45.15 -20.75
CA TYR A 862 14.23 -45.25 -19.62
C TYR A 862 13.55 -46.62 -19.51
N TRP A 863 13.52 -47.39 -20.60
CA TRP A 863 13.07 -48.78 -20.58
C TRP A 863 13.86 -49.66 -19.60
N GLN A 864 15.13 -49.31 -19.33
CA GLN A 864 15.94 -49.98 -18.31
C GLN A 864 15.33 -49.88 -16.90
N ARG A 865 14.59 -48.79 -16.59
CA ARG A 865 13.89 -48.64 -15.31
C ARG A 865 12.77 -49.65 -15.15
N LEU A 866 11.99 -49.86 -16.22
CA LEU A 866 10.92 -50.85 -16.24
C LEU A 866 11.46 -52.28 -16.25
N ALA A 867 12.57 -52.52 -16.97
CA ALA A 867 13.28 -53.80 -16.92
C ALA A 867 13.74 -54.12 -15.49
N ALA A 868 14.36 -53.16 -14.79
CA ALA A 868 14.75 -53.31 -13.40
C ALA A 868 13.55 -53.55 -12.47
N LYS A 869 12.45 -52.80 -12.65
CA LYS A 869 11.21 -52.97 -11.87
C LYS A 869 10.62 -54.38 -12.02
N HIS A 870 10.65 -54.94 -13.23
CA HIS A 870 10.06 -56.24 -13.56
C HIS A 870 11.06 -57.40 -13.58
N ALA A 871 12.33 -57.19 -13.17
CA ALA A 871 13.39 -58.20 -13.25
C ALA A 871 12.98 -59.56 -12.63
N LYS A 872 12.31 -59.52 -11.46
CA LYS A 872 11.78 -60.71 -10.78
C LYS A 872 10.68 -61.43 -11.56
N ALA A 873 9.81 -60.70 -12.26
CA ALA A 873 8.77 -61.28 -13.11
C ALA A 873 9.32 -61.83 -14.44
N LEU A 874 10.49 -61.36 -14.86
CA LEU A 874 11.16 -61.73 -16.11
C LEU A 874 12.19 -62.87 -15.94
N GLY A 875 12.36 -63.41 -14.72
CA GLY A 875 13.29 -64.51 -14.44
C GLY A 875 14.76 -64.15 -14.73
N THR A 876 15.09 -62.86 -14.72
CA THR A 876 16.44 -62.34 -14.96
C THR A 876 17.09 -62.03 -13.62
N PRO A 877 18.34 -62.46 -13.35
CA PRO A 877 19.01 -62.25 -12.06
C PRO A 877 19.08 -60.78 -11.61
#